data_AF-A0A8C1NRZ5-F1
#
_entry.id   AF-A0A8C1NRZ5-F1
#
_cell.length_a   1.000
_cell.length_b   1.000
_cell.length_c   1.000
_cell.angle_alpha   90.00
_cell.angle_beta   90.00
_cell.angle_gamma   90.00
#
_symmetry.space_group_name_H-M   'P 1'
#
loop_
_entity.id
_entity.type
_entity.pdbx_description
1 polymer ?
#
loop_
_entity_poly.entity_id
_entity_poly.type
_entity_poly.pdbx_seq_one_letter_code
_entity_poly.pdbx_strand_id
1 'polypeptide(L)'
;MLCWGSSASGQLGIGVSEASVFEPRSCCMFDGRGLKEVACGSQHSLFLLHDGSVYASGSNSCGQLGHEKGGWRPELVGALDAQKIAGVSCGQAHSLAVNEQGQVFAWGAGEGGQLGLGAAEEVVRVPRLIKKLCEHRISQVMCGNQHCIALSKDGQLFVWGENSSGQLGLGKGEPSTLSPQPLKSLCGIPLAQISTGGDHSFALSLSGAVFGWGKNSAGQLGLNDEQDRAVPCHIKFLRSQKVVYISCGEEHTAALTKEGGLFTFGNGSRGQLGHDSTRNEPLPRRVMELMGTEVSQIACGRHHTLAFVPSTGLVYAFGCNTQGQLGTGLRGNSCLVYIWSSLWPVDIILCDFRIMNTTKSIAVINSESLDSWRMKLHDNSDSSITNLFQAIWRLISTCCFRSDDGHFKTNPKVPGIDFNAVRLLFETLMKPAFARLLEQATKSFESLLIPQLPCSPPDVEAMRIYLILSECPALQDSKNYISLTIPLAMAILRLDANPSKVLDNWWSLMDCEVFSRLVEMYKSIVVFLLTGGKALLMPVFLESYTSAALRLLEKLHKVNLKAQLVEYNHFYIPDISRLVDIQEDYLKWFLRKADIKMRYPPVQGSVTLCAYPFILNAQAKTTVLQTDAELQMQMAVSGANLHNVFMLLTMEPLLARNPFLVLHVRRNLLVSDALRELTVYSDVDLKKPLKVIFDGEEAVDAGGVTKEFFLLLLKELMDPIYGMFTQYSESNLLWFSDKCFVEHNWFHLIGIICGLAIYNSTVVDLHFPLVLYKKLLNVSPTLDDLKELSPTEGRSLQQLLEYEGDVEETFCLNFSIALRSARLGVEKELIKMYFLCSSLRKEFVHAYLQYVFSDSVQEQYLAFSSGFLKVCGGEILSLFQPSELMAMVVGNNNYNWEEMEKNASYKGTFSASHPTVKMFWEVFHEFPLEKKKQFLLFLTGSDRIPIHGMASLRIVIQSTAAEEHYLPVAHTCYNMLDMPCYQTKETLRHRLTQAVEQYEGFSLV
;
A
#
# COMPACT_ATOMS: atom_id res chain seq x y z
N MET A 1 6.17 39.79 39.75
CA MET A 1 4.97 39.24 39.07
C MET A 1 3.92 40.34 38.93
N LEU A 2 3.13 40.41 37.85
CA LEU A 2 2.02 41.37 37.74
C LEU A 2 0.66 40.65 37.88
N CYS A 3 -0.28 41.26 38.59
CA CYS A 3 -1.61 40.69 38.88
C CYS A 3 -2.72 41.73 38.68
N TRP A 4 -3.80 41.32 38.04
CA TRP A 4 -5.02 42.11 37.82
C TRP A 4 -6.22 41.18 37.64
N GLY A 5 -7.43 41.72 37.71
CA GLY A 5 -8.68 40.96 37.65
C GLY A 5 -9.44 40.94 38.98
N SER A 6 -10.23 39.89 39.21
CA SER A 6 -11.02 39.76 40.44
C SER A 6 -10.15 39.39 41.63
N SER A 7 -10.22 40.17 42.71
CA SER A 7 -9.58 39.88 44.01
C SER A 7 -10.59 39.62 45.13
N ALA A 8 -11.88 39.50 44.79
CA ALA A 8 -12.97 39.32 45.75
C ALA A 8 -12.77 38.11 46.69
N SER A 9 -12.19 37.02 46.21
CA SER A 9 -11.89 35.83 47.02
C SER A 9 -10.42 35.74 47.42
N GLY A 10 -9.57 36.68 46.99
CA GLY A 10 -8.13 36.66 47.22
C GLY A 10 -7.30 35.93 46.16
N GLN A 11 -7.91 35.52 45.04
CA GLN A 11 -7.23 34.72 44.02
C GLN A 11 -6.02 35.40 43.34
N LEU A 12 -5.93 36.75 43.36
CA LEU A 12 -4.76 37.47 42.83
C LEU A 12 -3.51 37.34 43.71
N GLY A 13 -3.64 36.97 44.99
CA GLY A 13 -2.49 36.84 45.89
C GLY A 13 -1.76 38.16 46.23
N ILE A 14 -2.34 39.32 45.96
CA ILE A 14 -1.71 40.63 46.20
C ILE A 14 -1.87 41.15 47.64
N GLY A 15 -2.60 40.43 48.50
CA GLY A 15 -2.81 40.82 49.90
C GLY A 15 -3.72 42.03 50.12
N VAL A 16 -4.47 42.46 49.11
CA VAL A 16 -5.37 43.62 49.16
C VAL A 16 -6.82 43.14 49.08
N SER A 17 -7.71 43.71 49.91
CA SER A 17 -9.14 43.38 49.99
C SER A 17 -10.02 44.14 48.96
N GLU A 18 -9.43 44.66 47.88
CA GLU A 18 -10.22 45.26 46.80
C GLU A 18 -11.05 44.18 46.09
N ALA A 19 -12.22 44.52 45.55
CA ALA A 19 -13.06 43.56 44.84
C ALA A 19 -12.48 43.20 43.46
N SER A 20 -11.91 44.18 42.77
CA SER A 20 -11.38 44.03 41.41
C SER A 20 -10.24 45.01 41.17
N VAL A 21 -9.21 44.56 40.45
CA VAL A 21 -8.02 45.33 40.09
C VAL A 21 -8.02 45.48 38.57
N PHE A 22 -8.25 46.70 38.08
CA PHE A 22 -8.38 46.99 36.65
C PHE A 22 -7.04 47.28 35.96
N GLU A 23 -6.00 47.57 36.72
CA GLU A 23 -4.65 47.85 36.22
C GLU A 23 -3.65 46.85 36.82
N PRO A 24 -2.67 46.34 36.04
CA PRO A 24 -1.66 45.41 36.52
C PRO A 24 -0.88 45.97 37.72
N ARG A 25 -0.93 45.24 38.84
CA ARG A 25 -0.19 45.58 40.06
C ARG A 25 0.93 44.59 40.28
N SER A 26 2.08 45.08 40.74
CA SER A 26 3.20 44.20 41.12
C SER A 26 2.87 43.44 42.40
N CYS A 27 3.00 42.13 42.36
CA CYS A 27 3.00 41.25 43.53
C CYS A 27 4.45 40.91 43.87
N CYS A 28 4.94 41.44 45.00
CA CYS A 28 6.32 41.30 45.45
C CYS A 28 6.60 40.02 46.26
N MET A 29 5.58 39.20 46.54
CA MET A 29 5.69 37.99 47.37
C MET A 29 6.72 36.97 46.84
N PHE A 30 6.91 36.94 45.51
CA PHE A 30 7.78 35.99 44.83
C PHE A 30 9.00 36.65 44.17
N ASP A 31 9.29 37.91 44.49
CA ASP A 31 10.43 38.62 43.92
C ASP A 31 11.74 37.91 44.30
N GLY A 32 12.55 37.58 43.28
CA GLY A 32 13.79 36.82 43.44
C GLY A 32 13.62 35.32 43.76
N ARG A 33 12.38 34.81 43.90
CA ARG A 33 12.10 33.40 44.24
C ARG A 33 11.87 32.49 43.05
N GLY A 34 11.89 33.03 41.83
CA GLY A 34 11.77 32.26 40.59
C GLY A 34 10.41 31.59 40.43
N LEU A 35 9.37 32.36 40.10
CA LEU A 35 8.05 31.82 39.75
C LEU A 35 8.11 31.07 38.41
N LYS A 36 7.68 29.81 38.40
CA LYS A 36 7.74 28.92 37.23
C LYS A 36 6.40 28.86 36.48
N GLU A 37 5.30 28.68 37.19
CA GLU A 37 3.98 28.44 36.60
C GLU A 37 2.86 28.94 37.53
N VAL A 38 1.75 29.42 36.95
CA VAL A 38 0.55 29.83 37.69
C VAL A 38 -0.66 29.12 37.08
N ALA A 39 -1.47 28.48 37.92
CA ALA A 39 -2.75 27.91 37.52
C ALA A 39 -3.88 28.64 38.23
N CYS A 40 -4.92 29.01 37.48
CA CYS A 40 -6.05 29.80 37.99
C CYS A 40 -7.35 28.98 37.91
N GLY A 41 -8.00 28.77 39.05
CA GLY A 41 -9.36 28.22 39.12
C GLY A 41 -10.41 29.34 39.12
N SER A 42 -11.65 29.02 39.51
CA SER A 42 -12.74 30.02 39.56
C SER A 42 -12.46 31.15 40.55
N GLN A 43 -11.95 30.78 41.73
CA GLN A 43 -11.83 31.65 42.89
C GLN A 43 -10.55 31.39 43.69
N HIS A 44 -9.62 30.62 43.13
CA HIS A 44 -8.31 30.34 43.73
C HIS A 44 -7.23 30.31 42.67
N SER A 45 -5.98 30.40 43.10
CA SER A 45 -4.82 30.26 42.22
C SER A 45 -3.70 29.52 42.94
N LEU A 46 -2.96 28.73 42.16
CA LEU A 46 -1.76 28.03 42.58
C LEU A 46 -0.54 28.67 41.90
N PHE A 47 0.53 28.85 42.67
CA PHE A 47 1.80 29.42 42.24
C PHE A 47 2.88 28.36 42.46
N LEU A 48 3.51 27.92 41.37
CA LEU A 48 4.61 26.97 41.40
C LEU A 48 5.94 27.71 41.22
N LEU A 49 6.88 27.50 42.14
CA LEU A 49 8.23 28.04 42.05
C LEU A 49 9.19 27.07 41.33
N HIS A 50 10.35 27.56 40.88
CA HIS A 50 11.38 26.76 40.22
C HIS A 50 12.00 25.69 41.12
N ASP A 51 11.98 25.90 42.44
CA ASP A 51 12.42 24.91 43.44
C ASP A 51 11.42 23.74 43.61
N GLY A 52 10.22 23.85 43.05
CA GLY A 52 9.16 22.85 43.12
C GLY A 52 8.16 23.07 44.26
N SER A 53 8.28 24.16 45.04
CA SER A 53 7.31 24.51 46.08
C SER A 53 6.04 25.12 45.50
N VAL A 54 4.90 24.82 46.13
CA VAL A 54 3.57 25.25 45.67
C VAL A 54 2.93 26.16 46.72
N TYR A 55 2.49 27.34 46.30
CA TYR A 55 1.73 28.29 47.10
C TYR A 55 0.31 28.40 46.57
N ALA A 56 -0.66 28.66 47.45
CA ALA A 56 -2.06 28.83 47.07
C ALA A 56 -2.66 30.10 47.71
N SER A 57 -3.58 30.75 47.02
CA SER A 57 -4.42 31.83 47.58
C SER A 57 -5.82 31.82 46.98
N GLY A 58 -6.77 32.42 47.69
CA GLY A 58 -8.15 32.55 47.23
C GLY A 58 -9.18 31.95 48.19
N SER A 59 -10.29 31.49 47.59
CA SER A 59 -11.35 30.77 48.29
C SER A 59 -10.87 29.39 48.74
N ASN A 60 -11.25 29.00 49.96
CA ASN A 60 -10.95 27.69 50.54
C ASN A 60 -12.22 26.94 50.99
N SER A 61 -13.39 27.30 50.45
CA SER A 61 -14.68 26.71 50.85
C SER A 61 -14.73 25.19 50.69
N CYS A 62 -13.99 24.67 49.72
CA CYS A 62 -13.92 23.25 49.38
C CYS A 62 -12.54 22.67 49.69
N GLY A 63 -11.68 23.36 50.45
CA GLY A 63 -10.32 22.90 50.71
C GLY A 63 -9.34 23.02 49.54
N GLN A 64 -9.71 23.72 48.46
CA GLN A 64 -8.95 23.78 47.20
C GLN A 64 -7.57 24.45 47.29
N LEU A 65 -7.26 25.10 48.42
CA LEU A 65 -5.94 25.67 48.67
C LEU A 65 -4.93 24.65 49.22
N GLY A 66 -5.38 23.52 49.77
CA GLY A 66 -4.49 22.49 50.30
C GLY A 66 -3.87 22.84 51.66
N HIS A 67 -4.32 23.92 52.29
CA HIS A 67 -3.97 24.36 53.65
C HIS A 67 -5.20 24.96 54.34
N GLU A 68 -5.14 25.19 55.66
CA GLU A 68 -6.31 25.64 56.43
C GLU A 68 -6.68 27.12 56.21
N LYS A 69 -5.67 27.98 56.00
CA LYS A 69 -5.87 29.43 55.87
C LYS A 69 -6.54 29.77 54.54
N GLY A 70 -7.66 30.48 54.52
CA GLY A 70 -8.14 31.16 53.31
C GLY A 70 -7.56 32.58 53.19
N GLY A 71 -7.72 33.22 52.03
CA GLY A 71 -7.57 34.68 51.92
C GLY A 71 -6.67 35.20 50.79
N TRP A 72 -6.23 36.44 50.96
CA TRP A 72 -5.65 37.29 49.92
C TRP A 72 -4.12 37.17 49.73
N ARG A 73 -3.44 36.39 50.57
CA ARG A 73 -1.98 36.19 50.49
C ARG A 73 -1.65 34.74 50.14
N PRO A 74 -0.71 34.48 49.21
CA PRO A 74 -0.24 33.14 48.91
C PRO A 74 0.43 32.49 50.12
N GLU A 75 -0.02 31.30 50.47
CA GLU A 75 0.50 30.50 51.58
C GLU A 75 1.02 29.16 51.05
N LEU A 76 2.03 28.59 51.71
CA LEU A 76 2.67 27.35 51.28
C LEU A 76 1.73 26.16 51.48
N VAL A 77 1.61 25.31 50.46
CA VAL A 77 0.91 24.02 50.55
C VAL A 77 1.86 23.00 51.21
N GLY A 78 1.99 23.07 52.54
CA GLY A 78 3.00 22.31 53.29
C GLY A 78 2.94 20.79 53.11
N ALA A 79 1.78 20.23 52.77
CA ALA A 79 1.64 18.80 52.47
C ALA A 79 2.43 18.33 51.23
N LEU A 80 2.80 19.25 50.34
CA LEU A 80 3.60 18.98 49.14
C LEU A 80 5.09 19.32 49.31
N ASP A 81 5.53 19.82 50.47
CA ASP A 81 6.89 20.35 50.67
C ASP A 81 7.98 19.27 50.48
N ALA A 82 7.68 18.03 50.84
CA ALA A 82 8.57 16.88 50.60
C ALA A 82 8.58 16.40 49.14
N GLN A 83 7.77 16.99 48.26
CA GLN A 83 7.60 16.60 46.86
C GLN A 83 8.11 17.72 45.95
N LYS A 84 8.97 17.38 44.99
CA LYS A 84 9.41 18.35 43.99
C LYS A 84 8.38 18.47 42.86
N ILE A 85 7.49 19.45 42.95
CA ILE A 85 6.39 19.62 42.00
C ILE A 85 6.89 20.14 40.65
N ALA A 86 6.45 19.49 39.58
CA ALA A 86 6.82 19.81 38.21
C ALA A 86 5.76 20.65 37.48
N GLY A 87 4.47 20.47 37.80
CA GLY A 87 3.35 21.20 37.20
C GLY A 87 2.10 21.19 38.10
N VAL A 88 1.22 22.17 37.88
CA VAL A 88 -0.02 22.38 38.65
C VAL A 88 -1.18 22.72 37.72
N SER A 89 -2.40 22.36 38.12
CA SER A 89 -3.62 22.72 37.37
C SER A 89 -4.77 22.97 38.34
N CYS A 90 -5.68 23.88 37.98
CA CYS A 90 -6.84 24.25 38.79
C CYS A 90 -8.12 24.04 38.00
N GLY A 91 -9.12 23.41 38.61
CA GLY A 91 -10.47 23.36 38.08
C GLY A 91 -11.39 24.38 38.75
N GLN A 92 -12.70 24.10 38.76
CA GLN A 92 -13.68 25.05 39.32
C GLN A 92 -13.44 25.32 40.81
N ALA A 93 -13.26 24.26 41.60
CA ALA A 93 -13.06 24.27 43.05
C ALA A 93 -12.16 23.11 43.52
N HIS A 94 -11.25 22.65 42.65
CA HIS A 94 -10.29 21.59 42.94
C HIS A 94 -8.95 21.90 42.27
N SER A 95 -7.93 21.15 42.70
CA SER A 95 -6.53 21.41 42.38
C SER A 95 -5.80 20.09 42.15
N LEU A 96 -4.92 20.08 41.14
CA LEU A 96 -4.00 19.00 40.85
C LEU A 96 -2.56 19.48 40.86
N ALA A 97 -1.65 18.61 41.29
CA ALA A 97 -0.21 18.79 41.14
C ALA A 97 0.45 17.49 40.67
N VAL A 98 1.49 17.59 39.84
CA VAL A 98 2.31 16.45 39.40
C VAL A 98 3.76 16.70 39.77
N ASN A 99 4.44 15.73 40.38
CA ASN A 99 5.87 15.82 40.75
C ASN A 99 6.80 15.35 39.63
N GLU A 100 8.12 15.56 39.78
CA GLU A 100 9.13 15.15 38.78
C GLU A 100 9.20 13.62 38.54
N GLN A 101 8.74 12.85 39.51
CA GLN A 101 8.59 11.39 39.43
C GLN A 101 7.35 10.97 38.63
N GLY A 102 6.43 11.90 38.34
CA GLY A 102 5.19 11.65 37.60
C GLY A 102 4.02 11.19 38.46
N GLN A 103 4.09 11.37 39.77
CA GLN A 103 3.00 11.10 40.71
C GLN A 103 2.06 12.30 40.77
N VAL A 104 0.75 12.03 40.81
CA VAL A 104 -0.30 13.07 40.77
C VAL A 104 -1.00 13.17 42.12
N PHE A 105 -1.16 14.39 42.62
CA PHE A 105 -1.84 14.73 43.85
C PHE A 105 -3.09 15.56 43.55
N ALA A 106 -4.19 15.27 44.23
CA ALA A 106 -5.49 15.95 44.07
C ALA A 106 -6.06 16.39 45.42
N TRP A 107 -6.72 17.55 45.43
CA TRP A 107 -7.47 18.09 46.57
C TRP A 107 -8.53 19.11 46.13
N GLY A 108 -9.44 19.46 47.03
CA GLY A 108 -10.58 20.34 46.78
C GLY A 108 -11.92 19.59 46.78
N ALA A 109 -12.88 20.08 46.01
CA ALA A 109 -14.19 19.44 45.80
C ALA A 109 -14.07 18.12 45.02
N GLY A 110 -14.84 17.09 45.40
CA GLY A 110 -14.75 15.75 44.83
C GLY A 110 -16.06 15.01 44.53
N GLU A 111 -17.23 15.62 44.78
CA GLU A 111 -18.53 14.97 44.55
C GLU A 111 -18.75 14.47 43.10
N GLY A 112 -18.20 15.16 42.11
CA GLY A 112 -18.27 14.80 40.69
C GLY A 112 -17.19 13.80 40.25
N GLY A 113 -16.38 13.28 41.18
CA GLY A 113 -15.29 12.35 40.88
C GLY A 113 -13.99 13.00 40.37
N GLN A 114 -13.94 14.34 40.26
CA GLN A 114 -12.82 15.10 39.70
C GLN A 114 -11.48 14.89 40.45
N LEU A 115 -11.50 14.39 41.68
CA LEU A 115 -10.28 14.08 42.43
C LEU A 115 -9.64 12.73 42.01
N GLY A 116 -10.38 11.85 41.36
CA GLY A 116 -9.85 10.57 40.85
C GLY A 116 -9.43 9.57 41.93
N LEU A 117 -9.85 9.76 43.18
CA LEU A 117 -9.42 8.95 44.34
C LEU A 117 -10.14 7.60 44.45
N GLY A 118 -11.10 7.31 43.55
CA GLY A 118 -11.86 6.05 43.54
C GLY A 118 -12.99 5.99 44.58
N ALA A 119 -13.20 7.05 45.34
CA ALA A 119 -14.28 7.20 46.30
C ALA A 119 -14.98 8.55 46.10
N ALA A 120 -16.30 8.58 46.29
CA ALA A 120 -17.08 9.82 46.28
C ALA A 120 -16.88 10.53 47.64
N GLU A 121 -15.87 11.38 47.70
CA GLU A 121 -15.60 12.24 48.85
C GLU A 121 -15.95 13.68 48.48
N GLU A 122 -16.81 14.33 49.27
CA GLU A 122 -17.31 15.67 48.96
C GLU A 122 -16.17 16.71 48.91
N VAL A 123 -15.28 16.70 49.90
CA VAL A 123 -14.16 17.64 50.02
C VAL A 123 -12.92 16.94 50.58
N VAL A 124 -11.79 17.16 49.92
CA VAL A 124 -10.45 16.75 50.37
C VAL A 124 -9.60 18.00 50.60
N ARG A 125 -9.27 18.31 51.86
CA ARG A 125 -8.55 19.56 52.21
C ARG A 125 -7.03 19.46 52.12
N VAL A 126 -6.49 18.25 52.04
CA VAL A 126 -5.05 17.98 52.00
C VAL A 126 -4.73 17.22 50.72
N PRO A 127 -3.70 17.64 49.94
CA PRO A 127 -3.23 16.94 48.75
C PRO A 127 -3.09 15.43 48.96
N ARG A 128 -3.79 14.63 48.15
CA ARG A 128 -3.76 13.16 48.21
C ARG A 128 -3.26 12.56 46.90
N LEU A 129 -2.40 11.57 47.01
CA LEU A 129 -1.87 10.82 45.88
C LEU A 129 -2.98 10.00 45.18
N ILE A 130 -3.10 10.17 43.86
CA ILE A 130 -3.96 9.35 43.00
C ILE A 130 -3.26 8.02 42.74
N LYS A 131 -3.51 7.03 43.61
CA LYS A 131 -2.81 5.72 43.57
C LYS A 131 -2.88 5.01 42.22
N LYS A 132 -3.99 5.15 41.49
CA LYS A 132 -4.22 4.48 40.20
C LYS A 132 -3.31 4.98 39.07
N LEU A 133 -2.69 6.16 39.23
CA LEU A 133 -1.74 6.69 38.25
C LEU A 133 -0.27 6.38 38.62
N CYS A 134 0.02 5.79 39.79
CA CYS A 134 1.40 5.57 40.25
C CYS A 134 2.21 4.63 39.36
N GLU A 135 1.56 3.75 38.59
CA GLU A 135 2.20 2.84 37.63
C GLU A 135 2.62 3.55 36.34
N HIS A 136 2.18 4.79 36.14
CA HIS A 136 2.43 5.59 34.96
C HIS A 136 3.21 6.84 35.31
N ARG A 137 4.22 7.19 34.51
CA ARG A 137 4.97 8.43 34.70
C ARG A 137 4.22 9.59 34.05
N ILE A 138 3.39 10.29 34.83
CA ILE A 138 2.61 11.42 34.33
C ILE A 138 3.50 12.63 33.99
N SER A 139 3.18 13.30 32.90
CA SER A 139 3.92 14.46 32.36
C SER A 139 3.11 15.75 32.35
N GLN A 140 1.79 15.65 32.13
CA GLN A 140 0.87 16.78 32.13
C GLN A 140 -0.41 16.39 32.84
N VAL A 141 -1.01 17.36 33.53
CA VAL A 141 -2.34 17.26 34.15
C VAL A 141 -3.11 18.53 33.80
N MET A 142 -4.38 18.41 33.46
CA MET A 142 -5.26 19.52 33.13
C MET A 142 -6.63 19.31 33.77
N CYS A 143 -7.19 20.38 34.32
CA CYS A 143 -8.48 20.39 35.00
C CYS A 143 -9.49 21.22 34.20
N GLY A 144 -10.65 20.64 33.92
CA GLY A 144 -11.83 21.43 33.57
C GLY A 144 -12.61 21.84 34.81
N ASN A 145 -13.90 22.12 34.66
CA ASN A 145 -14.75 22.49 35.78
C ASN A 145 -14.83 21.36 36.82
N GLN A 146 -15.23 20.17 36.36
CA GLN A 146 -15.49 19.00 37.19
C GLN A 146 -14.92 17.70 36.58
N HIS A 147 -14.01 17.82 35.63
CA HIS A 147 -13.27 16.69 35.06
C HIS A 147 -11.78 16.99 34.97
N CYS A 148 -10.99 15.96 34.78
CA CYS A 148 -9.55 16.04 34.68
C CYS A 148 -9.03 15.09 33.61
N ILE A 149 -7.92 15.48 33.00
CA ILE A 149 -7.19 14.64 32.06
C ILE A 149 -5.69 14.65 32.41
N ALA A 150 -5.02 13.53 32.20
CA ALA A 150 -3.58 13.39 32.45
C ALA A 150 -2.89 12.66 31.29
N LEU A 151 -1.75 13.20 30.85
CA LEU A 151 -0.92 12.62 29.81
C LEU A 151 0.34 12.03 30.42
N SER A 152 0.56 10.74 30.19
CA SER A 152 1.78 10.05 30.62
C SER A 152 2.93 10.23 29.62
N LYS A 153 4.18 10.08 30.07
CA LYS A 153 5.39 10.20 29.22
C LYS A 153 5.47 9.14 28.12
N ASP A 154 4.73 8.06 28.26
CA ASP A 154 4.51 7.01 27.27
C ASP A 154 3.30 7.25 26.38
N GLY A 155 2.67 8.42 26.45
CA GLY A 155 1.62 8.85 25.53
C GLY A 155 0.23 8.26 25.80
N GLN A 156 0.02 7.62 26.95
CA GLN A 156 -1.31 7.22 27.38
C GLN A 156 -2.03 8.42 27.98
N LEU A 157 -3.30 8.58 27.58
CA LEU A 157 -4.17 9.64 28.08
C LEU A 157 -5.18 9.04 29.06
N PHE A 158 -5.25 9.61 30.26
CA PHE A 158 -6.19 9.23 31.30
C PHE A 158 -7.22 10.33 31.51
N VAL A 159 -8.46 9.95 31.77
CA VAL A 159 -9.61 10.86 31.97
C VAL A 159 -10.40 10.42 33.20
N TRP A 160 -10.93 11.38 33.97
CA TRP A 160 -11.86 11.12 35.09
C TRP A 160 -12.69 12.35 35.48
N GLY A 161 -13.71 12.13 36.31
CA GLY A 161 -14.65 13.14 36.79
C GLY A 161 -15.98 13.11 36.03
N GLU A 162 -16.58 14.27 35.87
CA GLU A 162 -17.90 14.47 35.27
C GLU A 162 -17.92 14.17 33.76
N ASN A 163 -18.99 13.54 33.26
CA ASN A 163 -19.13 13.16 31.84
C ASN A 163 -20.49 13.50 31.20
N SER A 164 -21.32 14.34 31.82
CA SER A 164 -22.65 14.70 31.29
C SER A 164 -22.65 15.29 29.87
N SER A 165 -21.57 15.96 29.46
CA SER A 165 -21.39 16.53 28.12
C SER A 165 -20.45 15.68 27.24
N GLY A 166 -20.03 14.50 27.72
CA GLY A 166 -19.07 13.65 27.02
C GLY A 166 -17.61 14.10 27.11
N GLN A 167 -17.27 14.99 28.05
CA GLN A 167 -15.94 15.61 28.20
C GLN A 167 -14.81 14.65 28.59
N LEU A 168 -15.14 13.42 28.97
CA LEU A 168 -14.15 12.33 29.14
C LEU A 168 -13.83 11.63 27.82
N GLY A 169 -14.68 11.74 26.80
CA GLY A 169 -14.43 11.13 25.48
C GLY A 169 -14.59 9.61 25.41
N LEU A 170 -15.20 9.01 26.44
CA LEU A 170 -15.32 7.56 26.60
C LEU A 170 -16.39 6.91 25.70
N GLY A 171 -17.28 7.69 25.10
CA GLY A 171 -18.41 7.20 24.34
C GLY A 171 -19.74 7.81 24.80
N LYS A 172 -20.75 7.73 23.93
CA LYS A 172 -22.09 8.26 24.22
C LYS A 172 -22.78 7.40 25.27
N GLY A 173 -23.24 8.02 26.36
CA GLY A 173 -23.95 7.35 27.45
C GLY A 173 -23.05 6.75 28.53
N GLU A 174 -21.73 6.88 28.41
CA GLU A 174 -20.79 6.48 29.46
C GLU A 174 -20.91 7.40 30.70
N PRO A 175 -20.92 6.85 31.92
CA PRO A 175 -21.12 7.63 33.13
C PRO A 175 -19.88 8.45 33.53
N SER A 176 -20.07 9.40 34.45
CA SER A 176 -18.98 10.05 35.19
C SER A 176 -18.15 8.99 35.93
N THR A 177 -16.84 9.20 36.04
CA THR A 177 -15.91 8.20 36.60
C THR A 177 -15.14 8.76 37.80
N LEU A 178 -15.16 8.03 38.91
CA LEU A 178 -14.50 8.45 40.17
C LEU A 178 -13.00 8.13 40.23
N SER A 179 -12.47 7.44 39.22
CA SER A 179 -11.06 7.06 39.14
C SER A 179 -10.55 7.19 37.71
N PRO A 180 -9.26 7.52 37.50
CA PRO A 180 -8.65 7.60 36.18
C PRO A 180 -8.92 6.37 35.32
N GLN A 181 -9.35 6.60 34.08
CA GLN A 181 -9.55 5.58 33.06
C GLN A 181 -8.73 5.91 31.80
N PRO A 182 -8.11 4.92 31.14
CA PRO A 182 -7.39 5.15 29.89
C PRO A 182 -8.35 5.44 28.73
N LEU A 183 -8.10 6.52 27.99
CA LEU A 183 -8.85 6.89 26.80
C LEU A 183 -8.34 6.15 25.57
N LYS A 184 -8.93 5.00 25.29
CA LYS A 184 -8.48 4.09 24.22
C LYS A 184 -8.61 4.66 22.81
N SER A 185 -9.52 5.59 22.58
CA SER A 185 -9.83 6.15 21.25
C SER A 185 -8.71 7.00 20.64
N LEU A 186 -7.78 7.52 21.45
CA LEU A 186 -6.57 8.21 20.97
C LEU A 186 -5.30 7.36 21.10
N CYS A 187 -5.44 6.09 21.48
CA CYS A 187 -4.36 5.13 21.34
C CYS A 187 -4.00 5.01 19.85
N GLY A 188 -2.71 4.94 19.54
CA GLY A 188 -2.10 5.14 18.21
C GLY A 188 -1.44 6.51 17.96
N ILE A 189 -1.91 7.60 18.59
CA ILE A 189 -1.52 8.98 18.22
C ILE A 189 -0.51 9.60 19.20
N PRO A 190 0.71 10.00 18.76
CA PRO A 190 1.69 10.61 19.64
C PRO A 190 1.25 12.03 20.06
N LEU A 191 0.83 12.20 21.33
CA LEU A 191 0.33 13.46 21.87
C LEU A 191 1.44 14.38 22.41
N ALA A 192 1.35 15.66 22.07
CA ALA A 192 2.24 16.74 22.49
C ALA A 192 1.73 17.47 23.74
N GLN A 193 0.43 17.77 23.74
CA GLN A 193 -0.20 18.62 24.73
C GLN A 193 -1.63 18.17 24.97
N ILE A 194 -2.07 18.30 26.22
CA ILE A 194 -3.48 18.23 26.62
C ILE A 194 -3.96 19.61 27.09
N SER A 195 -5.25 19.91 26.89
CA SER A 195 -5.88 21.13 27.37
C SER A 195 -7.36 20.88 27.68
N THR A 196 -7.90 21.56 28.68
CA THR A 196 -9.31 21.44 29.09
C THR A 196 -9.92 22.83 29.17
N GLY A 197 -11.13 22.96 28.63
CA GLY A 197 -11.99 24.12 28.89
C GLY A 197 -12.89 23.87 30.09
N GLY A 198 -14.04 24.55 30.13
CA GLY A 198 -15.04 24.33 31.18
C GLY A 198 -15.52 22.87 31.20
N ASP A 199 -16.23 22.49 30.13
CA ASP A 199 -16.84 21.16 29.99
C ASP A 199 -16.42 20.48 28.67
N HIS A 200 -15.23 20.79 28.18
CA HIS A 200 -14.66 20.21 26.96
C HIS A 200 -13.16 19.97 27.10
N SER A 201 -12.62 19.12 26.24
CA SER A 201 -11.25 18.61 26.32
C SER A 201 -10.61 18.56 24.96
N PHE A 202 -9.29 18.77 24.94
CA PHE A 202 -8.47 18.82 23.74
C PHE A 202 -7.17 18.03 23.92
N ALA A 203 -6.75 17.40 22.83
CA ALA A 203 -5.43 16.80 22.69
C ALA A 203 -4.79 17.27 21.38
N LEU A 204 -3.54 17.70 21.47
CA LEU A 204 -2.71 18.08 20.34
C LEU A 204 -1.72 16.96 20.07
N SER A 205 -1.68 16.43 18.84
CA SER A 205 -0.64 15.51 18.42
C SER A 205 0.66 16.25 18.15
N LEU A 206 1.76 15.50 18.18
CA LEU A 206 3.07 15.97 17.79
C LEU A 206 3.15 16.36 16.31
N SER A 207 2.28 15.82 15.44
CA SER A 207 2.15 16.23 14.04
C SER A 207 1.29 17.49 13.83
N GLY A 208 0.82 18.12 14.91
CA GLY A 208 -0.05 19.30 14.86
C GLY A 208 -1.52 19.00 14.58
N ALA A 209 -1.94 17.73 14.60
CA ALA A 209 -3.36 17.36 14.52
C ALA A 209 -4.05 17.66 15.86
N VAL A 210 -5.23 18.26 15.80
CA VAL A 210 -5.97 18.71 16.98
C VAL A 210 -7.26 17.90 17.13
N PHE A 211 -7.44 17.29 18.31
CA PHE A 211 -8.62 16.50 18.65
C PHE A 211 -9.39 17.20 19.76
N GLY A 212 -10.70 17.44 19.55
CA GLY A 212 -11.59 18.05 20.54
C GLY A 212 -12.81 17.18 20.84
N TRP A 213 -13.27 17.19 22.10
CA TRP A 213 -14.49 16.50 22.55
C TRP A 213 -15.11 17.15 23.79
N GLY A 214 -16.34 16.76 24.13
CA GLY A 214 -17.15 17.34 25.20
C GLY A 214 -18.21 18.30 24.69
N LYS A 215 -18.52 19.31 25.52
CA LYS A 215 -19.53 20.33 25.23
C LYS A 215 -19.17 21.16 24.00
N ASN A 216 -20.15 21.44 23.15
CA ASN A 216 -19.99 22.21 21.91
C ASN A 216 -21.14 23.19 21.64
N SER A 217 -21.98 23.51 22.62
CA SER A 217 -23.16 24.37 22.45
C SER A 217 -22.90 25.77 21.89
N ALA A 218 -21.65 26.24 21.87
CA ALA A 218 -21.23 27.51 21.29
C ALA A 218 -20.20 27.33 20.15
N GLY A 219 -19.97 26.11 19.68
CA GLY A 219 -18.99 25.80 18.65
C GLY A 219 -17.53 25.71 19.14
N GLN A 220 -17.31 25.57 20.46
CA GLN A 220 -15.99 25.57 21.08
C GLN A 220 -15.08 24.40 20.69
N LEU A 221 -15.62 23.38 20.02
CA LEU A 221 -14.84 22.29 19.43
C LEU A 221 -14.33 22.61 18.01
N GLY A 222 -14.87 23.65 17.34
CA GLY A 222 -14.39 24.05 16.01
C GLY A 222 -14.76 23.08 14.88
N LEU A 223 -15.86 22.33 15.03
CA LEU A 223 -16.27 21.26 14.12
C LEU A 223 -17.30 21.71 13.05
N ASN A 224 -17.56 23.01 12.94
CA ASN A 224 -18.60 23.60 12.08
C ASN A 224 -20.05 23.25 12.46
N ASP A 225 -20.29 23.00 13.74
CA ASP A 225 -21.62 22.79 14.32
C ASP A 225 -21.57 23.04 15.83
N GLU A 226 -22.73 22.89 16.48
CA GLU A 226 -22.92 23.12 17.91
C GLU A 226 -23.29 21.84 18.69
N GLN A 227 -22.94 20.65 18.17
CA GLN A 227 -23.30 19.37 18.79
C GLN A 227 -22.23 18.85 19.75
N ASP A 228 -22.60 18.40 20.94
CA ASP A 228 -21.64 17.80 21.87
C ASP A 228 -21.03 16.51 21.30
N ARG A 229 -19.75 16.26 21.60
CA ARG A 229 -19.02 15.08 21.14
C ARG A 229 -18.57 14.23 22.32
N ALA A 230 -19.14 13.03 22.45
CA ALA A 230 -18.74 12.10 23.50
C ALA A 230 -17.50 11.26 23.16
N VAL A 231 -16.85 11.53 22.02
CA VAL A 231 -15.60 10.90 21.59
C VAL A 231 -14.68 11.95 20.94
N PRO A 232 -13.34 11.81 21.05
CA PRO A 232 -12.38 12.68 20.37
C PRO A 232 -12.63 12.80 18.87
N CYS A 233 -12.76 14.03 18.38
CA CYS A 233 -13.01 14.34 16.98
C CYS A 233 -11.87 15.19 16.40
N HIS A 234 -11.34 14.81 15.24
CA HIS A 234 -10.29 15.56 14.56
C HIS A 234 -10.83 16.84 13.91
N ILE A 235 -10.20 17.98 14.22
CA ILE A 235 -10.55 19.30 13.69
C ILE A 235 -9.83 19.54 12.37
N LYS A 236 -10.47 19.09 11.28
CA LYS A 236 -9.89 19.08 9.93
C LYS A 236 -9.39 20.45 9.45
N PHE A 237 -10.00 21.54 9.89
CA PHE A 237 -9.62 22.90 9.49
C PHE A 237 -8.18 23.27 9.93
N LEU A 238 -7.73 22.76 11.07
CA LEU A 238 -6.40 23.06 11.63
C LEU A 238 -5.29 22.15 11.09
N ARG A 239 -5.63 21.09 10.35
CA ARG A 239 -4.70 20.07 9.86
C ARG A 239 -3.46 20.62 9.15
N SER A 240 -3.64 21.66 8.33
CA SER A 240 -2.55 22.24 7.51
C SER A 240 -1.94 23.50 8.13
N GLN A 241 -2.31 23.84 9.36
CA GLN A 241 -1.92 25.10 10.01
C GLN A 241 -0.66 24.96 10.88
N LYS A 242 -0.09 23.75 11.04
CA LYS A 242 1.06 23.48 11.93
C LYS A 242 0.81 23.97 13.36
N VAL A 243 -0.30 23.55 13.95
CA VAL A 243 -0.64 23.91 15.33
C VAL A 243 0.37 23.31 16.29
N VAL A 244 0.84 24.11 17.24
CA VAL A 244 1.87 23.73 18.22
C VAL A 244 1.45 23.97 19.67
N TYR A 245 0.38 24.74 19.90
CA TYR A 245 -0.16 24.96 21.23
C TYR A 245 -1.67 25.21 21.22
N ILE A 246 -2.39 24.66 22.19
CA ILE A 246 -3.82 24.88 22.43
C ILE A 246 -4.03 25.47 23.82
N SER A 247 -4.92 26.45 23.92
CA SER A 247 -5.41 26.99 25.20
C SER A 247 -6.93 27.08 25.18
N CYS A 248 -7.58 26.47 26.18
CA CYS A 248 -9.03 26.45 26.30
C CYS A 248 -9.49 27.42 27.38
N GLY A 249 -10.54 28.19 27.08
CA GLY A 249 -11.33 28.93 28.07
C GLY A 249 -12.57 28.13 28.48
N GLU A 250 -13.55 28.79 29.10
CA GLU A 250 -14.76 28.11 29.58
C GLU A 250 -15.59 27.53 28.45
N GLU A 251 -15.85 28.36 27.41
CA GLU A 251 -16.69 28.01 26.27
C GLU A 251 -16.06 28.46 24.94
N HIS A 252 -14.74 28.66 24.92
CA HIS A 252 -13.98 29.00 23.71
C HIS A 252 -12.61 28.33 23.72
N THR A 253 -11.98 28.26 22.55
CA THR A 253 -10.68 27.62 22.37
C THR A 253 -9.81 28.50 21.47
N ALA A 254 -8.51 28.56 21.78
CA ALA A 254 -7.50 29.22 20.99
C ALA A 254 -6.41 28.23 20.57
N ALA A 255 -5.95 28.33 19.33
CA ALA A 255 -4.89 27.53 18.75
C ALA A 255 -3.78 28.41 18.19
N LEU A 256 -2.54 28.11 18.55
CA LEU A 256 -1.34 28.81 18.11
C LEU A 256 -0.57 27.94 17.09
N THR A 257 -0.19 28.54 15.97
CA THR A 257 0.63 27.88 14.95
C THR A 257 2.12 28.12 15.16
N LYS A 258 2.96 27.26 14.56
CA LYS A 258 4.42 27.42 14.57
C LYS A 258 4.87 28.77 14.00
N GLU A 259 4.12 29.32 13.06
CA GLU A 259 4.39 30.60 12.40
C GLU A 259 3.84 31.80 13.20
N GLY A 260 3.32 31.57 14.41
CA GLY A 260 2.78 32.62 15.29
C GLY A 260 1.38 33.12 14.91
N GLY A 261 0.64 32.36 14.10
CA GLY A 261 -0.75 32.63 13.79
C GLY A 261 -1.68 32.19 14.92
N LEU A 262 -2.63 33.06 15.30
CA LEU A 262 -3.63 32.80 16.31
C LEU A 262 -5.00 32.51 15.68
N PHE A 263 -5.57 31.35 16.02
CA PHE A 263 -6.94 30.96 15.68
C PHE A 263 -7.79 30.87 16.93
N THR A 264 -9.04 31.33 16.87
CA THR A 264 -9.99 31.34 17.97
C THR A 264 -11.36 30.87 17.48
N PHE A 265 -12.09 30.16 18.34
CA PHE A 265 -13.43 29.63 18.04
C PHE A 265 -14.21 29.31 19.32
N GLY A 266 -15.53 29.18 19.19
CA GLY A 266 -16.47 28.97 20.29
C GLY A 266 -17.30 30.21 20.62
N ASN A 267 -17.60 30.40 21.90
CA ASN A 267 -18.41 31.50 22.40
C ASN A 267 -17.71 32.85 22.17
N GLY A 268 -18.39 33.79 21.51
CA GLY A 268 -17.90 35.14 21.26
C GLY A 268 -18.62 36.25 22.03
N SER A 269 -19.61 35.92 22.87
CA SER A 269 -20.54 36.88 23.48
C SER A 269 -19.90 38.02 24.28
N ARG A 270 -18.65 37.86 24.74
CA ARG A 270 -17.88 38.87 25.47
C ARG A 270 -16.69 39.41 24.67
N GLY A 271 -16.56 39.05 23.40
CA GLY A 271 -15.45 39.44 22.54
C GLY A 271 -14.18 38.61 22.73
N GLN A 272 -14.25 37.48 23.44
CA GLN A 272 -13.10 36.65 23.81
C GLN A 272 -12.39 35.96 22.63
N LEU A 273 -12.95 36.08 21.43
CA LEU A 273 -12.38 35.59 20.18
C LEU A 273 -11.56 36.65 19.42
N GLY A 274 -11.73 37.95 19.73
CA GLY A 274 -10.89 38.99 19.13
C GLY A 274 -11.17 39.29 17.66
N HIS A 275 -12.39 39.02 17.14
CA HIS A 275 -12.76 39.19 15.73
C HIS A 275 -13.60 40.45 15.44
N ASP A 276 -13.49 41.48 16.28
CA ASP A 276 -14.34 42.69 16.24
C ASP A 276 -15.85 42.35 16.19
N SER A 277 -16.23 41.28 16.88
CA SER A 277 -17.57 40.71 16.84
C SER A 277 -17.87 39.98 18.14
N THR A 278 -19.15 39.98 18.53
CA THR A 278 -19.67 39.20 19.67
C THR A 278 -20.30 37.88 19.25
N ARG A 279 -20.19 37.51 17.97
CA ARG A 279 -20.77 36.26 17.45
C ARG A 279 -19.93 35.06 17.84
N ASN A 280 -20.60 33.93 18.04
CA ASN A 280 -19.94 32.64 18.15
C ASN A 280 -19.32 32.24 16.81
N GLU A 281 -18.19 31.55 16.87
CA GLU A 281 -17.48 31.04 15.70
C GLU A 281 -17.39 29.50 15.82
N PRO A 282 -18.23 28.73 15.11
CA PRO A 282 -18.22 27.28 15.17
C PRO A 282 -17.07 26.63 14.40
N LEU A 283 -16.27 27.43 13.70
CA LEU A 283 -15.06 27.04 13.00
C LEU A 283 -13.87 27.86 13.48
N PRO A 284 -12.66 27.30 13.54
CA PRO A 284 -11.45 28.06 13.84
C PRO A 284 -11.28 29.23 12.87
N ARG A 285 -11.29 30.45 13.41
CA ARG A 285 -11.10 31.68 12.64
C ARG A 285 -9.81 32.35 13.07
N ARG A 286 -9.01 32.80 12.09
CA ARG A 286 -7.77 33.53 12.37
C ARG A 286 -8.10 34.92 12.91
N VAL A 287 -7.40 35.36 13.95
CA VAL A 287 -7.47 36.74 14.46
C VAL A 287 -6.70 37.65 13.50
N MET A 288 -7.43 38.45 12.72
CA MET A 288 -6.87 39.21 11.60
C MET A 288 -6.09 40.44 12.08
N GLU A 289 -6.46 40.97 13.23
CA GLU A 289 -5.84 42.10 13.92
C GLU A 289 -4.40 41.80 14.33
N LEU A 290 -4.05 40.52 14.50
CA LEU A 290 -2.69 40.04 14.78
C LEU A 290 -1.96 39.53 13.53
N MET A 291 -2.55 39.69 12.34
CA MET A 291 -1.93 39.27 11.09
C MET A 291 -0.66 40.10 10.81
N GLY A 292 0.44 39.42 10.50
CA GLY A 292 1.76 40.05 10.32
C GLY A 292 2.56 40.19 11.62
N THR A 293 1.97 39.88 12.77
CA THR A 293 2.71 39.70 14.03
C THR A 293 2.95 38.22 14.29
N GLU A 294 4.01 37.93 15.06
CA GLU A 294 4.31 36.57 15.49
C GLU A 294 3.95 36.41 16.96
N VAL A 295 2.80 35.78 17.22
CA VAL A 295 2.41 35.43 18.60
C VAL A 295 3.27 34.26 19.07
N SER A 296 3.83 34.32 20.27
CA SER A 296 4.64 33.23 20.84
C SER A 296 4.00 32.54 22.04
N GLN A 297 3.07 33.20 22.74
CA GLN A 297 2.37 32.64 23.89
C GLN A 297 0.90 33.03 23.85
N ILE A 298 0.04 32.12 24.29
CA ILE A 298 -1.40 32.35 24.44
C ILE A 298 -1.89 31.79 25.77
N ALA A 299 -2.84 32.48 26.38
CA ALA A 299 -3.52 32.00 27.58
C ALA A 299 -5.00 32.39 27.53
N CYS A 300 -5.88 31.40 27.61
CA CYS A 300 -7.31 31.59 27.75
C CYS A 300 -7.70 31.59 29.23
N GLY A 301 -8.33 32.66 29.68
CA GLY A 301 -9.09 32.64 30.92
C GLY A 301 -10.55 32.22 30.67
N ARG A 302 -11.36 32.20 31.72
CA ARG A 302 -12.78 31.81 31.64
C ARG A 302 -13.55 32.48 30.49
N HIS A 303 -13.38 33.78 30.30
CA HIS A 303 -14.05 34.53 29.23
C HIS A 303 -13.17 35.61 28.58
N HIS A 304 -11.86 35.40 28.51
CA HIS A 304 -10.92 36.32 27.85
C HIS A 304 -9.72 35.55 27.32
N THR A 305 -8.98 36.16 26.41
CA THR A 305 -7.79 35.59 25.79
C THR A 305 -6.66 36.61 25.84
N LEU A 306 -5.47 36.15 26.21
CA LEU A 306 -4.23 36.92 26.18
C LEU A 306 -3.28 36.32 25.14
N ALA A 307 -2.59 37.16 24.40
CA ALA A 307 -1.60 36.78 23.41
C ALA A 307 -0.34 37.66 23.52
N PHE A 308 0.84 37.06 23.58
CA PHE A 308 2.12 37.78 23.68
C PHE A 308 2.86 37.79 22.35
N VAL A 309 3.40 38.94 21.96
CA VAL A 309 4.17 39.14 20.72
C VAL A 309 5.60 39.59 21.07
N PRO A 310 6.61 38.71 20.94
CA PRO A 310 7.99 39.00 21.37
C PRO A 310 8.63 40.19 20.65
N SER A 311 8.37 40.35 19.36
CA SER A 311 8.98 41.41 18.54
C SER A 311 8.64 42.81 19.02
N THR A 312 7.51 42.97 19.71
CA THR A 312 7.04 44.24 20.26
C THR A 312 7.10 44.28 21.79
N GLY A 313 7.25 43.13 22.45
CA GLY A 313 7.11 43.00 23.90
C GLY A 313 5.70 43.29 24.41
N LEU A 314 4.69 43.31 23.54
CA LEU A 314 3.32 43.68 23.89
C LEU A 314 2.49 42.45 24.23
N VAL A 315 1.59 42.61 25.21
CA VAL A 315 0.52 41.66 25.51
C VAL A 315 -0.77 42.21 24.95
N TYR A 316 -1.40 41.42 24.11
CA TYR A 316 -2.68 41.66 23.51
C TYR A 316 -3.77 40.98 24.32
N ALA A 317 -4.84 41.69 24.65
CA ALA A 317 -5.93 41.19 25.48
C ALA A 317 -7.31 41.49 24.87
N PHE A 318 -8.21 40.51 24.88
CA PHE A 318 -9.58 40.66 24.41
C PHE A 318 -10.55 39.73 25.15
N GLY A 319 -11.82 40.13 25.26
CA GLY A 319 -12.85 39.43 26.01
C GLY A 319 -13.47 40.22 27.16
N CYS A 320 -13.89 39.49 28.20
CA CYS A 320 -14.57 40.03 29.37
C CYS A 320 -13.65 40.94 30.20
N ASN A 321 -14.14 42.10 30.61
CA ASN A 321 -13.40 43.03 31.48
C ASN A 321 -14.25 43.54 32.66
N THR A 322 -15.30 42.82 33.04
CA THR A 322 -16.21 43.23 34.13
C THR A 322 -15.52 43.31 35.49
N GLN A 323 -14.43 42.58 35.67
CA GLN A 323 -13.63 42.52 36.88
C GLN A 323 -12.19 42.99 36.64
N GLY A 324 -11.92 43.67 35.52
CA GLY A 324 -10.58 44.13 35.19
C GLY A 324 -9.68 43.08 34.53
N GLN A 325 -10.22 41.97 34.02
CA GLN A 325 -9.43 40.85 33.49
C GLN A 325 -8.52 41.23 32.31
N LEU A 326 -8.82 42.32 31.59
CA LEU A 326 -7.97 42.80 30.48
C LEU A 326 -6.81 43.71 30.94
N GLY A 327 -6.81 44.18 32.19
CA GLY A 327 -5.71 44.99 32.73
C GLY A 327 -5.55 46.38 32.10
N THR A 328 -6.60 46.94 31.50
CA THR A 328 -6.54 48.21 30.75
C THR A 328 -6.83 49.45 31.60
N GLY A 329 -7.19 49.31 32.87
CA GLY A 329 -7.71 50.39 33.71
C GLY A 329 -9.14 50.84 33.39
N LEU A 330 -9.68 50.40 32.24
CA LEU A 330 -11.02 50.74 31.77
C LEU A 330 -12.04 49.66 32.15
N ARG A 331 -13.31 50.06 32.21
CA ARG A 331 -14.45 49.12 32.32
C ARG A 331 -15.05 48.87 30.94
N GLY A 332 -15.42 47.63 30.65
CA GLY A 332 -16.09 47.25 29.42
C GLY A 332 -15.36 46.14 28.67
N ASN A 333 -16.12 45.16 28.19
CA ASN A 333 -15.59 44.04 27.42
C ASN A 333 -15.00 44.54 26.09
N SER A 334 -14.04 43.80 25.54
CA SER A 334 -13.49 44.07 24.23
C SER A 334 -13.68 42.94 23.26
N CYS A 335 -14.15 43.26 22.05
CA CYS A 335 -14.10 42.36 20.91
C CYS A 335 -12.89 42.61 20.01
N LEU A 336 -12.21 43.75 20.21
CA LEU A 336 -10.98 44.13 19.52
C LEU A 336 -9.77 43.80 20.38
N VAL A 337 -8.66 43.55 19.72
CA VAL A 337 -7.41 43.24 20.39
C VAL A 337 -6.84 44.54 21.00
N TYR A 338 -6.81 44.63 22.33
CA TYR A 338 -6.21 45.77 23.03
C TYR A 338 -4.75 45.51 23.35
N ILE A 339 -3.93 46.53 23.12
CA ILE A 339 -2.49 46.51 23.42
C ILE A 339 -2.27 46.99 24.84
N TRP A 340 -1.57 46.18 25.63
CA TRP A 340 -1.03 46.60 26.91
C TRP A 340 0.49 46.80 26.81
N SER A 341 0.96 48.01 27.12
CA SER A 341 2.38 48.37 27.09
C SER A 341 2.96 48.50 28.50
N SER A 342 3.90 47.62 28.85
CA SER A 342 4.87 47.90 29.89
C SER A 342 6.24 47.33 29.52
N LEU A 343 7.30 47.89 30.09
CA LEU A 343 8.67 47.39 29.96
C LEU A 343 8.79 46.08 30.77
N TRP A 344 8.56 44.96 30.11
CA TRP A 344 8.75 43.63 30.70
C TRP A 344 10.24 43.31 30.87
N PRO A 345 10.66 42.61 31.93
CA PRO A 345 12.01 42.07 32.05
C PRO A 345 12.33 41.08 30.92
N VAL A 346 13.62 41.01 30.57
CA VAL A 346 14.18 40.16 29.49
C VAL A 346 13.82 38.67 29.63
N ASP A 347 13.46 38.20 30.83
CA ASP A 347 13.19 36.79 31.13
C ASP A 347 11.89 36.22 30.50
N ILE A 348 10.91 37.05 30.11
CA ILE A 348 9.68 36.57 29.42
C ILE A 348 9.98 36.10 27.98
N ILE A 349 11.09 36.57 27.40
CA ILE A 349 11.56 36.22 26.04
C ILE A 349 12.00 34.75 25.97
N LEU A 350 12.29 34.09 27.11
CA LEU A 350 12.82 32.73 27.17
C LEU A 350 11.78 31.61 26.95
N CYS A 351 10.47 31.90 26.98
CA CYS A 351 9.40 30.89 26.92
C CYS A 351 8.56 31.01 25.64
N ASP A 352 9.07 30.60 24.48
CA ASP A 352 8.29 30.57 23.24
C ASP A 352 7.48 29.27 23.13
N PHE A 353 6.14 29.33 23.18
CA PHE A 353 5.28 28.14 23.09
C PHE A 353 5.24 27.54 21.68
N ARG A 354 5.82 28.22 20.68
CA ARG A 354 6.00 27.65 19.34
C ARG A 354 7.10 26.59 19.30
N ILE A 355 7.99 26.59 20.31
CA ILE A 355 9.04 25.58 20.46
C ILE A 355 8.52 24.49 21.39
N MET A 356 8.47 23.24 20.90
CA MET A 356 8.03 22.13 21.73
C MET A 356 8.96 21.94 22.93
N ASN A 357 8.37 21.96 24.13
CA ASN A 357 9.11 21.67 25.35
C ASN A 357 9.22 20.15 25.55
N THR A 358 10.38 19.59 25.22
CA THR A 358 10.71 18.15 25.33
C THR A 358 10.57 17.59 26.75
N THR A 359 10.58 18.44 27.78
CA THR A 359 10.41 18.00 29.17
C THR A 359 8.97 17.69 29.55
N LYS A 360 8.01 18.36 28.90
CA LYS A 360 6.56 18.21 29.10
C LYS A 360 5.92 17.27 28.06
N SER A 361 6.60 16.93 26.95
CA SER A 361 6.10 16.03 25.91
C SER A 361 6.45 14.55 26.14
N ILE A 362 5.95 13.67 25.27
CA ILE A 362 6.39 12.27 25.16
C ILE A 362 7.92 12.24 24.98
N ALA A 363 8.58 11.29 25.65
CA ALA A 363 10.04 11.16 25.58
C ALA A 363 10.49 10.69 24.18
N VAL A 364 11.40 11.45 23.57
CA VAL A 364 12.06 11.11 22.29
C VAL A 364 13.18 10.08 22.55
N ILE A 365 13.28 9.06 21.69
CA ILE A 365 14.37 8.09 21.65
C ILE A 365 15.63 8.79 21.17
N ASN A 366 16.62 8.83 22.05
CA ASN A 366 18.02 9.11 21.74
C ASN A 366 18.88 7.92 22.25
N SER A 367 20.18 7.93 21.92
CA SER A 367 21.13 6.91 22.37
C SER A 367 21.11 6.74 23.89
N GLU A 368 21.04 7.84 24.64
CA GLU A 368 20.96 7.84 26.10
C GLU A 368 19.70 7.16 26.64
N SER A 369 18.56 7.33 25.97
CA SER A 369 17.30 6.67 26.33
C SER A 369 17.36 5.17 26.07
N LEU A 370 17.96 4.75 24.93
CA LEU A 370 18.17 3.34 24.62
C LEU A 370 19.11 2.67 25.62
N ASP A 371 20.20 3.34 25.99
CA ASP A 371 21.14 2.84 26.99
C ASP A 371 20.51 2.78 28.39
N SER A 372 19.70 3.77 28.76
CA SER A 372 18.91 3.73 30.00
C SER A 372 17.96 2.53 30.05
N TRP A 373 17.30 2.20 28.93
CA TRP A 373 16.38 1.04 28.86
C TRP A 373 17.13 -0.28 28.89
N ARG A 374 18.27 -0.34 28.20
CA ARG A 374 19.18 -1.48 28.27
C ARG A 374 19.58 -1.77 29.71
N MET A 375 19.97 -0.75 30.48
CA MET A 375 20.34 -0.90 31.90
C MET A 375 19.15 -1.34 32.75
N LYS A 376 17.97 -0.76 32.57
CA LYS A 376 16.75 -1.15 33.32
C LYS A 376 16.30 -2.60 33.08
N LEU A 377 16.52 -3.12 31.88
CA LEU A 377 16.23 -4.53 31.54
C LEU A 377 17.19 -5.51 32.19
N HIS A 378 18.35 -5.06 32.66
CA HIS A 378 19.28 -5.90 33.43
C HIS A 378 18.85 -6.06 34.90
N ASP A 379 18.08 -5.13 35.45
CA ASP A 379 17.81 -5.04 36.89
C ASP A 379 16.45 -5.60 37.35
N ASN A 380 15.48 -5.90 36.46
CA ASN A 380 14.13 -6.34 36.85
C ASN A 380 13.61 -7.55 36.07
N SER A 381 13.15 -8.60 36.77
CA SER A 381 12.65 -9.84 36.17
C SER A 381 11.13 -9.90 35.91
N ASP A 382 10.27 -9.07 36.52
CA ASP A 382 8.80 -9.32 36.46
C ASP A 382 7.85 -8.11 36.24
N SER A 383 8.34 -6.86 36.13
CA SER A 383 7.48 -5.68 35.80
C SER A 383 7.45 -5.35 34.30
N SER A 384 7.63 -6.37 33.46
CA SER A 384 8.06 -6.26 32.06
C SER A 384 6.96 -5.86 31.07
N ILE A 385 5.68 -6.16 31.34
CA ILE A 385 4.60 -6.03 30.35
C ILE A 385 4.17 -4.56 30.12
N THR A 386 4.11 -3.74 31.17
CA THR A 386 3.77 -2.31 31.08
C THR A 386 4.91 -1.50 30.45
N ASN A 387 6.18 -1.85 30.71
CA ASN A 387 7.34 -1.22 30.08
C ASN A 387 7.45 -1.52 28.56
N LEU A 388 6.83 -2.60 28.11
CA LEU A 388 6.87 -3.10 26.73
C LEU A 388 5.98 -2.29 25.77
N PHE A 389 4.73 -2.03 26.18
CA PHE A 389 3.81 -1.16 25.44
C PHE A 389 4.36 0.27 25.32
N GLN A 390 5.03 0.72 26.39
CA GLN A 390 5.74 2.00 26.45
C GLN A 390 6.92 2.10 25.47
N ALA A 391 7.66 1.01 25.25
CA ALA A 391 8.77 0.99 24.30
C ALA A 391 8.28 1.12 22.85
N ILE A 392 7.21 0.42 22.49
CA ILE A 392 6.62 0.45 21.15
C ILE A 392 6.10 1.84 20.78
N TRP A 393 5.39 2.49 21.71
CA TRP A 393 4.89 3.84 21.48
C TRP A 393 6.00 4.89 21.33
N ARG A 394 7.06 4.74 22.12
CA ARG A 394 8.25 5.59 22.02
C ARG A 394 9.00 5.36 20.70
N LEU A 395 9.00 4.13 20.18
CA LEU A 395 9.50 3.77 18.85
C LEU A 395 8.69 4.45 17.73
N ILE A 396 7.35 4.50 17.84
CA ILE A 396 6.47 5.09 16.81
C ILE A 396 6.51 6.63 16.83
N SER A 397 6.52 7.23 18.02
CA SER A 397 6.56 8.69 18.18
C SER A 397 7.86 9.31 17.63
N THR A 398 8.98 8.59 17.66
CA THR A 398 10.31 9.11 17.30
C THR A 398 10.65 9.05 15.83
N CYS A 399 10.11 8.07 15.11
CA CYS A 399 10.20 7.99 13.65
C CYS A 399 9.50 9.15 12.93
N CYS A 400 8.73 9.96 13.68
CA CYS A 400 8.00 11.11 13.18
C CYS A 400 8.74 12.43 13.44
N PHE A 401 9.96 12.44 14.00
CA PHE A 401 10.65 13.69 14.34
C PHE A 401 11.99 13.85 13.66
N ARG A 402 12.00 14.79 12.73
CA ARG A 402 13.20 15.53 12.34
C ARG A 402 12.96 17.02 12.52
N SER A 403 14.05 17.77 12.43
CA SER A 403 14.08 19.23 12.45
C SER A 403 13.40 19.88 11.24
N ASP A 404 13.18 19.13 10.15
CA ASP A 404 12.34 19.57 9.05
C ASP A 404 10.87 19.31 9.41
N ASP A 405 10.03 20.33 9.25
CA ASP A 405 8.59 20.33 9.56
C ASP A 405 7.75 19.34 8.71
N GLY A 406 8.35 18.29 8.16
CA GLY A 406 7.70 17.26 7.35
C GLY A 406 6.61 16.49 8.09
N HIS A 407 6.73 16.33 9.41
CA HIS A 407 5.73 15.65 10.25
C HIS A 407 4.36 16.35 10.27
N PHE A 408 4.33 17.69 10.13
CA PHE A 408 3.09 18.46 9.98
C PHE A 408 2.37 18.24 8.65
N LYS A 409 3.04 17.66 7.64
CA LYS A 409 2.44 17.44 6.30
C LYS A 409 1.53 16.23 6.23
N THR A 410 1.25 15.57 7.36
CA THR A 410 0.66 14.24 7.35
C THR A 410 -0.80 14.24 6.91
N ASN A 411 -1.06 13.46 5.86
CA ASN A 411 -2.34 13.42 5.20
C ASN A 411 -2.55 12.11 4.43
N PRO A 412 -3.78 11.83 3.93
CA PRO A 412 -4.07 10.63 3.14
C PRO A 412 -3.14 10.35 1.95
N LYS A 413 -2.37 11.35 1.49
CA LYS A 413 -1.38 11.23 0.41
C LYS A 413 0.07 11.20 0.93
N VAL A 414 0.36 11.76 2.11
CA VAL A 414 1.73 11.84 2.63
C VAL A 414 1.78 11.28 4.04
N PRO A 415 2.51 10.19 4.30
CA PRO A 415 2.54 9.56 5.63
C PRO A 415 3.25 10.41 6.68
N GLY A 416 4.17 11.31 6.29
CA GLY A 416 4.93 12.15 7.21
C GLY A 416 5.90 11.37 8.11
N ILE A 417 6.34 10.20 7.65
CA ILE A 417 7.33 9.33 8.30
C ILE A 417 8.64 9.44 7.54
N ASP A 418 9.76 9.52 8.27
CA ASP A 418 11.08 9.32 7.67
C ASP A 418 11.46 7.83 7.73
N PHE A 419 11.30 7.13 6.60
CA PHE A 419 11.64 5.71 6.49
C PHE A 419 13.13 5.44 6.75
N ASN A 420 14.04 6.39 6.47
CA ASN A 420 15.47 6.20 6.77
C ASN A 420 15.73 6.26 8.28
N ALA A 421 15.03 7.14 9.01
CA ALA A 421 15.11 7.19 10.46
C ALA A 421 14.55 5.91 11.10
N VAL A 422 13.42 5.39 10.59
CA VAL A 422 12.86 4.09 11.00
C VAL A 422 13.87 2.96 10.81
N ARG A 423 14.51 2.89 9.63
CA ARG A 423 15.52 1.88 9.32
C ARG A 423 16.73 1.99 10.23
N LEU A 424 17.30 3.17 10.40
CA LEU A 424 18.46 3.39 11.28
C LEU A 424 18.17 2.99 12.73
N LEU A 425 16.94 3.21 13.19
CA LEU A 425 16.48 2.78 14.52
C LEU A 425 16.46 1.25 14.62
N PHE A 426 15.85 0.56 13.65
CA PHE A 426 15.84 -0.91 13.65
C PHE A 426 17.24 -1.50 13.48
N GLU A 427 18.09 -0.94 12.63
CA GLU A 427 19.50 -1.35 12.50
C GLU A 427 20.26 -1.18 13.82
N THR A 428 19.98 -0.10 14.57
CA THR A 428 20.56 0.10 15.90
C THR A 428 20.06 -0.95 16.89
N LEU A 429 18.77 -1.29 16.87
CA LEU A 429 18.19 -2.34 17.72
C LEU A 429 18.70 -3.75 17.38
N MET A 430 19.07 -4.00 16.13
CA MET A 430 19.67 -5.26 15.68
C MET A 430 21.10 -5.47 16.19
N LYS A 431 21.78 -4.42 16.67
CA LYS A 431 23.14 -4.56 17.24
C LYS A 431 23.08 -5.48 18.49
N PRO A 432 24.09 -6.35 18.71
CA PRO A 432 24.10 -7.29 19.83
C PRO A 432 23.86 -6.65 21.21
N ALA A 433 24.30 -5.39 21.37
CA ALA A 433 24.09 -4.60 22.57
C ALA A 433 22.60 -4.40 22.95
N PHE A 434 21.69 -4.41 21.97
CA PHE A 434 20.26 -4.14 22.13
C PHE A 434 19.37 -5.35 21.80
N ALA A 435 19.95 -6.53 21.54
CA ALA A 435 19.20 -7.72 21.13
C ALA A 435 18.09 -8.12 22.13
N ARG A 436 18.33 -7.99 23.44
CA ARG A 436 17.30 -8.23 24.48
C ARG A 436 16.13 -7.25 24.40
N LEU A 437 16.40 -5.99 24.08
CA LEU A 437 15.37 -4.96 23.91
C LEU A 437 14.51 -5.27 22.67
N LEU A 438 15.13 -5.72 21.58
CA LEU A 438 14.41 -6.14 20.37
C LEU A 438 13.57 -7.40 20.57
N GLU A 439 14.06 -8.40 21.32
CA GLU A 439 13.30 -9.61 21.65
C GLU A 439 12.06 -9.27 22.49
N GLN A 440 12.24 -8.42 23.50
CA GLN A 440 11.16 -7.92 24.35
C GLN A 440 10.15 -7.09 23.53
N ALA A 441 10.61 -6.22 22.62
CA ALA A 441 9.72 -5.47 21.72
C ALA A 441 8.91 -6.41 20.81
N THR A 442 9.54 -7.46 20.25
CA THR A 442 8.88 -8.46 19.40
C THR A 442 7.77 -9.20 20.15
N LYS A 443 8.02 -9.67 21.38
CA LYS A 443 7.00 -10.31 22.24
C LYS A 443 5.82 -9.37 22.53
N SER A 444 6.08 -8.08 22.62
CA SER A 444 5.04 -7.07 22.82
C SER A 444 4.20 -6.82 21.58
N PHE A 445 4.82 -6.81 20.40
CA PHE A 445 4.11 -6.71 19.13
C PHE A 445 3.12 -7.87 18.97
N GLU A 446 3.56 -9.09 19.29
CA GLU A 446 2.76 -10.31 19.25
C GLU A 446 1.59 -10.30 20.25
N SER A 447 1.88 -10.06 21.54
CA SER A 447 0.88 -10.25 22.61
C SER A 447 -0.03 -9.05 22.86
N LEU A 448 0.39 -7.83 22.51
CA LEU A 448 -0.32 -6.60 22.87
C LEU A 448 -0.68 -5.74 21.66
N LEU A 449 0.30 -5.38 20.81
CA LEU A 449 0.06 -4.35 19.80
C LEU A 449 -0.81 -4.84 18.64
N ILE A 450 -0.36 -5.88 17.92
CA ILE A 450 -1.04 -6.36 16.70
C ILE A 450 -2.50 -6.77 16.98
N PRO A 451 -2.83 -7.45 18.10
CA PRO A 451 -4.21 -7.75 18.45
C PRO A 451 -5.09 -6.52 18.69
N GLN A 452 -4.51 -5.40 19.13
CA GLN A 452 -5.23 -4.16 19.47
C GLN A 452 -5.32 -3.16 18.31
N LEU A 453 -4.72 -3.46 17.15
CA LEU A 453 -4.78 -2.59 15.97
C LEU A 453 -6.24 -2.43 15.50
N PRO A 454 -6.80 -1.20 15.50
CA PRO A 454 -8.21 -0.98 15.19
C PRO A 454 -8.51 -1.12 13.69
N CYS A 455 -9.68 -1.66 13.33
CA CYS A 455 -10.13 -1.74 11.93
C CYS A 455 -10.44 -0.36 11.33
N SER A 456 -10.81 0.60 12.19
CA SER A 456 -11.08 2.00 11.82
C SER A 456 -10.25 2.92 12.72
N PRO A 457 -8.99 3.20 12.37
CA PRO A 457 -8.15 4.09 13.16
C PRO A 457 -8.75 5.51 13.24
N PRO A 458 -8.62 6.20 14.38
CA PRO A 458 -9.27 7.48 14.66
C PRO A 458 -8.84 8.60 13.69
N ASP A 459 -7.61 8.55 13.19
CA ASP A 459 -7.08 9.44 12.17
C ASP A 459 -5.97 8.74 11.36
N VAL A 460 -5.56 9.33 10.22
CA VAL A 460 -4.43 8.83 9.43
C VAL A 460 -3.13 8.83 10.23
N GLU A 461 -2.97 9.65 11.26
CA GLU A 461 -1.82 9.58 12.17
C GLU A 461 -1.61 8.18 12.75
N ALA A 462 -2.69 7.56 13.20
CA ALA A 462 -2.66 6.20 13.75
C ALA A 462 -2.34 5.15 12.69
N MET A 463 -2.52 5.44 11.39
CA MET A 463 -2.17 4.52 10.29
C MET A 463 -0.67 4.33 10.11
N ARG A 464 0.16 5.28 10.58
CA ARG A 464 1.63 5.19 10.44
C ARG A 464 2.20 3.93 11.09
N ILE A 465 1.55 3.41 12.12
CA ILE A 465 1.97 2.19 12.82
C ILE A 465 2.07 0.99 11.88
N TYR A 466 1.16 0.87 10.91
CA TYR A 466 1.17 -0.22 9.94
C TYR A 466 2.39 -0.14 9.01
N LEU A 467 2.83 1.07 8.65
CA LEU A 467 4.04 1.30 7.85
C LEU A 467 5.33 1.10 8.64
N ILE A 468 5.37 1.56 9.89
CA ILE A 468 6.55 1.40 10.75
C ILE A 468 6.76 -0.07 11.09
N LEU A 469 5.67 -0.80 11.39
CA LEU A 469 5.75 -2.22 11.66
C LEU A 469 6.26 -2.99 10.44
N SER A 470 5.85 -2.66 9.21
CA SER A 470 6.34 -3.38 8.02
C SER A 470 7.85 -3.30 7.79
N GLU A 471 8.53 -2.30 8.36
CA GLU A 471 10.01 -2.19 8.31
C GLU A 471 10.73 -2.97 9.43
N CYS A 472 10.00 -3.60 10.36
CA CYS A 472 10.60 -4.32 11.47
C CYS A 472 11.34 -5.58 10.98
N PRO A 473 12.67 -5.71 11.20
CA PRO A 473 13.45 -6.86 10.73
C PRO A 473 12.95 -8.20 11.29
N ALA A 474 12.35 -8.19 12.48
CA ALA A 474 11.81 -9.40 13.12
C ALA A 474 10.69 -10.06 12.30
N LEU A 475 10.01 -9.33 11.42
CA LEU A 475 8.97 -9.87 10.53
C LEU A 475 9.52 -10.72 9.39
N GLN A 476 10.81 -10.55 9.05
CA GLN A 476 11.48 -11.31 7.99
C GLN A 476 12.02 -12.66 8.48
N ASP A 477 12.11 -12.87 9.80
CA ASP A 477 12.53 -14.16 10.36
C ASP A 477 11.38 -15.18 10.26
N SER A 478 11.65 -16.29 9.60
CA SER A 478 10.76 -17.44 9.48
C SER A 478 10.16 -17.93 10.80
N LYS A 479 10.87 -17.78 11.93
CA LYS A 479 10.38 -18.17 13.27
C LYS A 479 9.17 -17.36 13.72
N ASN A 480 9.06 -16.11 13.26
CA ASN A 480 8.04 -15.16 13.68
C ASN A 480 6.87 -15.06 12.69
N TYR A 481 6.89 -15.80 11.58
CA TYR A 481 5.83 -15.70 10.55
C TYR A 481 4.44 -15.98 11.11
N ILE A 482 4.29 -17.03 11.91
CA ILE A 482 3.01 -17.47 12.49
C ILE A 482 2.54 -16.51 13.59
N SER A 483 3.44 -16.05 14.45
CA SER A 483 3.11 -15.24 15.63
C SER A 483 2.99 -13.75 15.35
N LEU A 484 3.71 -13.23 14.36
CA LEU A 484 3.89 -11.80 14.12
C LEU A 484 3.42 -11.38 12.73
N THR A 485 4.04 -11.92 11.67
CA THR A 485 3.89 -11.39 10.30
C THR A 485 2.52 -11.67 9.69
N ILE A 486 1.99 -12.89 9.88
CA ILE A 486 0.64 -13.26 9.42
C ILE A 486 -0.46 -12.53 10.21
N PRO A 487 -0.40 -12.44 11.56
CA PRO A 487 -1.31 -11.59 12.33
C PRO A 487 -1.30 -10.12 11.91
N LEU A 488 -0.14 -9.55 11.57
CA LEU A 488 -0.06 -8.21 11.01
C LEU A 488 -0.78 -8.11 9.65
N ALA A 489 -0.58 -9.09 8.76
CA ALA A 489 -1.29 -9.14 7.49
C ALA A 489 -2.81 -9.20 7.67
N MET A 490 -3.29 -10.03 8.60
CA MET A 490 -4.70 -10.10 8.96
C MET A 490 -5.20 -8.76 9.52
N ALA A 491 -4.42 -8.09 10.37
CA ALA A 491 -4.77 -6.76 10.88
C ALA A 491 -4.92 -5.71 9.75
N ILE A 492 -4.03 -5.73 8.77
CA ILE A 492 -4.10 -4.85 7.59
C ILE A 492 -5.34 -5.17 6.73
N LEU A 493 -5.63 -6.46 6.51
CA LEU A 493 -6.78 -6.89 5.71
C LEU A 493 -8.13 -6.62 6.38
N ARG A 494 -8.16 -6.42 7.70
CA ARG A 494 -9.36 -6.04 8.47
C ARG A 494 -9.68 -4.54 8.41
N LEU A 495 -8.80 -3.71 7.85
CA LEU A 495 -9.01 -2.26 7.76
C LEU A 495 -10.24 -1.91 6.91
N ASP A 496 -11.00 -0.91 7.37
CA ASP A 496 -12.13 -0.35 6.62
C ASP A 496 -11.69 0.24 5.27
N ALA A 497 -12.65 0.40 4.34
CA ALA A 497 -12.38 0.83 2.97
C ALA A 497 -11.61 2.17 2.87
N ASN A 498 -11.85 3.12 3.78
CA ASN A 498 -11.17 4.43 3.77
C ASN A 498 -9.71 4.33 4.27
N PRO A 499 -9.42 3.84 5.49
CA PRO A 499 -8.06 3.54 5.94
C PRO A 499 -7.25 2.67 4.97
N SER A 500 -7.89 1.64 4.41
CA SER A 500 -7.27 0.71 3.46
C SER A 500 -6.80 1.42 2.18
N LYS A 501 -7.59 2.38 1.66
CA LYS A 501 -7.19 3.23 0.52
C LYS A 501 -6.06 4.20 0.86
N VAL A 502 -6.02 4.73 2.08
CA VAL A 502 -4.92 5.59 2.53
C VAL A 502 -3.61 4.80 2.54
N LEU A 503 -3.62 3.58 3.08
CA LEU A 503 -2.45 2.72 3.09
C LEU A 503 -2.00 2.34 1.67
N ASP A 504 -2.93 2.03 0.76
CA ASP A 504 -2.62 1.76 -0.65
C ASP A 504 -1.93 2.95 -1.34
N ASN A 505 -2.40 4.17 -1.07
CA ASN A 505 -1.78 5.39 -1.59
C ASN A 505 -0.38 5.59 -1.01
N TRP A 506 -0.18 5.31 0.27
CA TRP A 506 1.14 5.44 0.88
C TRP A 506 2.12 4.40 0.34
N TRP A 507 1.71 3.15 0.18
CA TRP A 507 2.54 2.12 -0.46
C TRP A 507 2.91 2.48 -1.91
N SER A 508 2.02 3.17 -2.64
CA SER A 508 2.32 3.64 -4.00
C SER A 508 3.41 4.72 -4.09
N LEU A 509 3.75 5.35 -2.96
CA LEU A 509 4.72 6.44 -2.86
C LEU A 509 6.03 6.01 -2.19
N MET A 510 6.16 4.74 -1.82
CA MET A 510 7.34 4.21 -1.14
C MET A 510 8.48 3.94 -2.11
N ASP A 511 9.71 3.93 -1.60
CA ASP A 511 10.90 3.56 -2.37
C ASP A 511 10.78 2.13 -2.92
N CYS A 512 11.22 1.93 -4.17
CA CYS A 512 11.19 0.64 -4.86
C CYS A 512 11.83 -0.49 -4.04
N GLU A 513 12.94 -0.22 -3.34
CA GLU A 513 13.62 -1.21 -2.51
C GLU A 513 12.76 -1.67 -1.32
N VAL A 514 12.02 -0.76 -0.70
CA VAL A 514 11.17 -1.10 0.44
C VAL A 514 9.99 -1.93 -0.01
N PHE A 515 9.37 -1.49 -1.09
CA PHE A 515 8.24 -2.18 -1.68
C PHE A 515 8.64 -3.60 -2.12
N SER A 516 9.82 -3.76 -2.73
CA SER A 516 10.40 -5.06 -3.09
C SER A 516 10.60 -5.96 -1.86
N ARG A 517 11.20 -5.46 -0.77
CA ARG A 517 11.35 -6.25 0.48
C ARG A 517 10.01 -6.70 1.05
N LEU A 518 8.99 -5.84 1.00
CA LEU A 518 7.65 -6.17 1.49
C LEU A 518 7.04 -7.31 0.67
N VAL A 519 7.17 -7.27 -0.66
CA VAL A 519 6.74 -8.33 -1.56
C VAL A 519 7.49 -9.64 -1.29
N GLU A 520 8.82 -9.60 -1.18
CA GLU A 520 9.63 -10.79 -0.89
C GLU A 520 9.33 -11.43 0.47
N MET A 521 9.06 -10.62 1.49
CA MET A 521 8.67 -11.10 2.81
C MET A 521 7.38 -11.93 2.73
N TYR A 522 6.33 -11.41 2.09
CA TYR A 522 5.07 -12.15 1.97
C TYR A 522 5.16 -13.33 1.00
N LYS A 523 5.98 -13.27 -0.06
CA LYS A 523 6.31 -14.45 -0.89
C LYS A 523 6.96 -15.56 -0.06
N SER A 524 7.94 -15.21 0.77
CA SER A 524 8.64 -16.16 1.65
C SER A 524 7.69 -16.82 2.65
N ILE A 525 6.69 -16.09 3.14
CA ILE A 525 5.63 -16.66 4.00
C ILE A 525 4.78 -17.68 3.25
N VAL A 526 4.37 -17.40 2.01
CA VAL A 526 3.61 -18.37 1.21
C VAL A 526 4.42 -19.64 0.99
N VAL A 527 5.70 -19.52 0.63
CA VAL A 527 6.60 -20.68 0.47
C VAL A 527 6.73 -21.47 1.78
N PHE A 528 6.90 -20.78 2.91
CA PHE A 528 6.97 -21.40 4.25
C PHE A 528 5.69 -22.17 4.59
N LEU A 529 4.51 -21.61 4.33
CA LEU A 529 3.22 -22.26 4.60
C LEU A 529 3.01 -23.49 3.70
N LEU A 530 3.43 -23.44 2.43
CA LEU A 530 3.31 -24.56 1.49
C LEU A 530 4.26 -25.73 1.82
N THR A 531 5.46 -25.43 2.33
CA THR A 531 6.51 -26.43 2.65
C THR A 531 6.46 -26.95 4.08
N GLY A 532 6.51 -26.06 5.07
CA GLY A 532 6.63 -26.40 6.49
C GLY A 532 5.30 -26.31 7.27
N GLY A 533 4.33 -25.55 6.77
CA GLY A 533 3.06 -25.31 7.46
C GLY A 533 2.22 -26.58 7.70
N LYS A 534 2.34 -27.58 6.82
CA LYS A 534 1.60 -28.86 6.92
C LYS A 534 1.96 -29.69 8.17
N ALA A 535 3.16 -29.49 8.74
CA ALA A 535 3.61 -30.23 9.93
C ALA A 535 3.36 -29.46 11.24
N LEU A 536 3.21 -28.14 11.18
CA LEU A 536 3.20 -27.24 12.35
C LEU A 536 1.80 -26.75 12.74
N LEU A 537 0.82 -26.78 11.83
CA LEU A 537 -0.47 -26.13 12.00
C LEU A 537 -1.64 -27.08 11.73
N MET A 538 -2.76 -26.88 12.43
CA MET A 538 -4.02 -27.53 12.07
C MET A 538 -4.50 -27.06 10.69
N PRO A 539 -5.12 -27.92 9.87
CA PRO A 539 -5.50 -27.59 8.49
C PRO A 539 -6.31 -26.29 8.35
N VAL A 540 -7.24 -26.02 9.27
CA VAL A 540 -8.08 -24.81 9.26
C VAL A 540 -7.25 -23.52 9.42
N PHE A 541 -6.26 -23.52 10.31
CA PHE A 541 -5.39 -22.35 10.49
C PHE A 541 -4.47 -22.16 9.30
N LEU A 542 -3.93 -23.24 8.75
CA LEU A 542 -3.07 -23.20 7.56
C LEU A 542 -3.79 -22.56 6.36
N GLU A 543 -5.06 -22.92 6.13
CA GLU A 543 -5.88 -22.31 5.06
C GLU A 543 -6.10 -20.82 5.30
N SER A 544 -6.49 -20.44 6.53
CA SER A 544 -6.74 -19.04 6.87
C SER A 544 -5.49 -18.16 6.72
N TYR A 545 -4.33 -18.68 7.10
CA TYR A 545 -3.04 -17.98 7.06
C TYR A 545 -2.52 -17.86 5.63
N THR A 546 -2.67 -18.92 4.84
CA THR A 546 -2.32 -18.92 3.42
C THR A 546 -3.22 -17.92 2.66
N SER A 547 -4.52 -17.90 2.97
CA SER A 547 -5.45 -16.91 2.43
C SER A 547 -5.03 -15.48 2.79
N ALA A 548 -4.68 -15.21 4.04
CA ALA A 548 -4.26 -13.89 4.49
C ALA A 548 -2.98 -13.42 3.76
N ALA A 549 -1.97 -14.29 3.64
CA ALA A 549 -0.74 -13.96 2.92
C ALA A 549 -0.99 -13.66 1.43
N LEU A 550 -1.78 -14.50 0.75
CA LEU A 550 -2.10 -14.32 -0.67
C LEU A 550 -2.95 -13.07 -0.93
N ARG A 551 -3.96 -12.79 -0.10
CA ARG A 551 -4.79 -11.58 -0.22
C ARG A 551 -4.00 -10.31 0.02
N LEU A 552 -2.99 -10.35 0.89
CA LEU A 552 -2.12 -9.20 1.09
C LEU A 552 -1.16 -9.01 -0.10
N LEU A 553 -0.59 -10.09 -0.64
CA LEU A 553 0.17 -10.04 -1.89
C LEU A 553 -0.68 -9.51 -3.05
N GLU A 554 -1.95 -9.90 -3.14
CA GLU A 554 -2.90 -9.36 -4.13
C GLU A 554 -3.11 -7.85 -3.96
N LYS A 555 -3.20 -7.38 -2.71
CA LYS A 555 -3.30 -5.95 -2.39
C LYS A 555 -2.04 -5.20 -2.84
N LEU A 556 -0.85 -5.72 -2.54
CA LEU A 556 0.41 -5.13 -3.01
C LEU A 556 0.50 -5.15 -4.54
N HIS A 557 0.10 -6.24 -5.19
CA HIS A 557 0.04 -6.32 -6.64
C HIS A 557 -0.86 -5.22 -7.24
N LYS A 558 -2.05 -5.00 -6.68
CA LYS A 558 -2.97 -3.91 -7.10
C LYS A 558 -2.37 -2.51 -6.92
N VAL A 559 -1.56 -2.30 -5.88
CA VAL A 559 -0.80 -1.06 -5.71
C VAL A 559 0.27 -0.92 -6.79
N ASN A 560 1.00 -1.99 -7.08
CA ASN A 560 2.04 -2.00 -8.10
C ASN A 560 1.50 -1.78 -9.52
N LEU A 561 0.30 -2.25 -9.83
CA LEU A 561 -0.37 -1.96 -11.12
C LEU A 561 -0.59 -0.45 -11.35
N LYS A 562 -0.69 0.34 -10.29
CA LYS A 562 -0.85 1.81 -10.36
C LYS A 562 0.48 2.56 -10.34
N ALA A 563 1.43 2.09 -9.53
CA ALA A 563 2.67 2.81 -9.23
C ALA A 563 3.89 2.32 -10.03
N GLN A 564 3.84 1.10 -10.58
CA GLN A 564 4.91 0.45 -11.34
C GLN A 564 6.27 0.47 -10.60
N LEU A 565 6.25 0.17 -9.29
CA LEU A 565 7.45 0.22 -8.43
C LEU A 565 8.39 -0.96 -8.64
N VAL A 566 7.85 -2.14 -8.98
CA VAL A 566 8.60 -3.36 -9.30
C VAL A 566 8.03 -4.03 -10.55
N GLU A 567 8.85 -4.82 -11.23
CA GLU A 567 8.41 -5.59 -12.39
C GLU A 567 7.35 -6.66 -12.01
N TYR A 568 6.46 -6.99 -12.95
CA TYR A 568 5.43 -8.01 -12.74
C TYR A 568 6.01 -9.36 -12.30
N ASN A 569 7.12 -9.75 -12.93
CA ASN A 569 7.81 -11.03 -12.68
C ASN A 569 8.36 -11.14 -11.25
N HIS A 570 8.57 -10.01 -10.56
CA HIS A 570 9.02 -9.99 -9.17
C HIS A 570 8.01 -10.64 -8.22
N PHE A 571 6.73 -10.69 -8.59
CA PHE A 571 5.70 -11.37 -7.80
C PHE A 571 5.67 -12.89 -7.97
N TYR A 572 6.37 -13.45 -8.96
CA TYR A 572 6.40 -14.90 -9.16
C TYR A 572 7.04 -15.61 -7.97
N ILE A 573 6.40 -16.69 -7.53
CA ILE A 573 6.98 -17.61 -6.56
C ILE A 573 7.89 -18.59 -7.33
N PRO A 574 9.21 -18.60 -7.05
CA PRO A 574 10.12 -19.51 -7.74
C PRO A 574 9.78 -20.97 -7.40
N ASP A 575 9.99 -21.87 -8.37
CA ASP A 575 9.79 -23.32 -8.23
C ASP A 575 8.40 -23.76 -7.74
N ILE A 576 7.34 -22.98 -7.97
CA ILE A 576 6.00 -23.29 -7.46
C ILE A 576 5.49 -24.67 -7.90
N SER A 577 5.88 -25.12 -9.10
CA SER A 577 5.55 -26.45 -9.64
C SER A 577 6.15 -27.62 -8.84
N ARG A 578 7.19 -27.39 -8.02
CA ARG A 578 7.74 -28.39 -7.10
C ARG A 578 7.02 -28.39 -5.74
N LEU A 579 6.40 -27.27 -5.39
CA LEU A 579 5.77 -27.05 -4.08
C LEU A 579 4.33 -27.57 -4.06
N VAL A 580 3.61 -27.41 -5.17
CA VAL A 580 2.19 -27.73 -5.29
C VAL A 580 1.91 -28.41 -6.61
N ASP A 581 0.99 -29.39 -6.59
CA ASP A 581 0.43 -29.96 -7.82
C ASP A 581 -0.51 -28.93 -8.47
N ILE A 582 0.00 -28.28 -9.51
CA ILE A 582 -0.71 -27.23 -10.25
C ILE A 582 -1.93 -27.80 -10.98
N GLN A 583 -1.88 -29.06 -11.43
CA GLN A 583 -2.98 -29.69 -12.14
C GLN A 583 -4.17 -29.87 -11.19
N GLU A 584 -3.90 -30.40 -9.98
CA GLU A 584 -4.94 -30.56 -8.96
C GLU A 584 -5.52 -29.22 -8.48
N ASP A 585 -4.66 -28.19 -8.30
CA ASP A 585 -5.09 -26.85 -7.91
C ASP A 585 -6.00 -26.19 -8.97
N TYR A 586 -5.65 -26.34 -10.26
CA TYR A 586 -6.48 -25.86 -11.36
C TYR A 586 -7.84 -26.55 -11.38
N LEU A 587 -7.88 -27.88 -11.27
CA LEU A 587 -9.14 -28.63 -11.25
C LEU A 587 -10.05 -28.20 -10.09
N LYS A 588 -9.49 -27.97 -8.90
CA LYS A 588 -10.23 -27.42 -7.75
C LYS A 588 -10.78 -26.03 -8.04
N TRP A 589 -9.99 -25.16 -8.66
CA TRP A 589 -10.40 -23.80 -9.02
C TRP A 589 -11.51 -23.80 -10.09
N PHE A 590 -11.34 -24.60 -11.15
CA PHE A 590 -12.30 -24.75 -12.24
C PHE A 590 -13.66 -25.28 -11.74
N LEU A 591 -13.64 -26.36 -10.95
CA LEU A 591 -14.86 -26.96 -10.39
C LEU A 591 -15.60 -26.01 -9.45
N ARG A 592 -14.86 -25.19 -8.67
CA ARG A 592 -15.46 -24.19 -7.77
C ARG A 592 -16.19 -23.10 -8.55
N LYS A 593 -15.66 -22.66 -9.69
CA LYS A 593 -16.30 -21.64 -10.52
C LYS A 593 -17.48 -22.18 -11.33
N ALA A 594 -17.43 -23.44 -11.75
CA ALA A 594 -18.50 -24.08 -12.51
C ALA A 594 -19.77 -24.39 -11.67
N ASP A 595 -19.77 -24.10 -10.36
CA ASP A 595 -20.87 -24.32 -9.41
C ASP A 595 -21.39 -25.78 -9.38
N ILE A 596 -20.54 -26.73 -9.80
CA ILE A 596 -20.87 -28.16 -9.85
C ILE A 596 -20.80 -28.73 -8.42
N LYS A 597 -21.96 -28.90 -7.78
CA LYS A 597 -22.10 -29.58 -6.49
C LYS A 597 -21.62 -31.03 -6.60
N MET A 598 -20.44 -31.32 -6.06
CA MET A 598 -19.98 -32.69 -5.81
C MET A 598 -20.91 -33.40 -4.82
N ARG A 599 -21.06 -34.74 -4.96
CA ARG A 599 -21.82 -35.63 -4.04
C ARG A 599 -21.24 -35.69 -2.61
N TYR A 600 -20.07 -35.09 -2.39
CA TYR A 600 -19.53 -34.77 -1.08
C TYR A 600 -19.26 -33.27 -1.07
N PRO A 601 -19.67 -32.52 -0.02
CA PRO A 601 -19.32 -31.12 0.07
C PRO A 601 -17.78 -31.02 0.06
N PRO A 602 -17.15 -30.29 -0.87
CA PRO A 602 -15.75 -29.94 -0.70
C PRO A 602 -15.66 -29.18 0.62
N VAL A 603 -14.58 -29.41 1.38
CA VAL A 603 -14.28 -28.62 2.59
C VAL A 603 -14.46 -27.15 2.21
N GLN A 604 -15.47 -26.49 2.79
CA GLN A 604 -15.68 -25.05 2.63
C GLN A 604 -14.41 -24.35 3.12
N GLY A 605 -13.49 -23.97 2.23
CA GLY A 605 -12.28 -23.27 2.66
C GLY A 605 -11.03 -23.36 1.80
N SER A 606 -10.88 -24.35 0.92
CA SER A 606 -9.59 -24.55 0.24
C SER A 606 -9.22 -23.35 -0.66
N VAL A 607 -8.09 -22.74 -0.35
CA VAL A 607 -7.50 -21.64 -1.10
C VAL A 607 -6.82 -22.22 -2.33
N THR A 608 -7.22 -21.80 -3.52
CA THR A 608 -6.57 -22.20 -4.78
C THR A 608 -5.59 -21.13 -5.23
N LEU A 609 -4.38 -21.56 -5.60
CA LEU A 609 -3.33 -20.64 -6.08
C LEU A 609 -3.68 -20.07 -7.46
N CYS A 610 -4.43 -20.80 -8.27
CA CYS A 610 -4.97 -20.33 -9.56
C CYS A 610 -5.89 -19.10 -9.42
N ALA A 611 -6.43 -18.81 -8.24
CA ALA A 611 -7.15 -17.57 -7.98
C ALA A 611 -6.24 -16.32 -7.94
N TYR A 612 -4.92 -16.51 -7.87
CA TYR A 612 -3.90 -15.46 -7.80
C TYR A 612 -2.88 -15.63 -8.95
N PRO A 613 -3.21 -15.27 -10.20
CA PRO A 613 -2.37 -15.60 -11.35
C PRO A 613 -1.00 -14.91 -11.37
N PHE A 614 -0.86 -13.80 -10.64
CA PHE A 614 0.37 -13.02 -10.56
C PHE A 614 1.50 -13.70 -9.76
N ILE A 615 1.20 -14.75 -8.97
CA ILE A 615 2.22 -15.54 -8.28
C ILE A 615 2.75 -16.72 -9.11
N LEU A 616 2.03 -17.11 -10.16
CA LEU A 616 2.38 -18.24 -11.02
C LEU A 616 3.36 -17.77 -12.09
N ASN A 617 4.50 -18.46 -12.22
CA ASN A 617 5.43 -18.22 -13.31
C ASN A 617 4.89 -18.78 -14.66
N ALA A 618 5.52 -18.41 -15.77
CA ALA A 618 5.10 -18.83 -17.10
C ALA A 618 5.03 -20.36 -17.28
N GLN A 619 5.97 -21.10 -16.67
CA GLN A 619 5.97 -22.57 -16.70
C GLN A 619 4.74 -23.16 -16.00
N ALA A 620 4.43 -22.70 -14.79
CA ALA A 620 3.27 -23.15 -14.03
C ALA A 620 1.98 -22.88 -14.79
N LYS A 621 1.82 -21.68 -15.35
CA LYS A 621 0.64 -21.33 -16.14
C LYS A 621 0.52 -22.18 -17.41
N THR A 622 1.63 -22.55 -18.04
CA THR A 622 1.59 -23.46 -19.19
C THR A 622 1.03 -24.83 -18.78
N THR A 623 1.45 -25.35 -17.63
CA THR A 623 0.86 -26.59 -17.07
C THR A 623 -0.63 -26.44 -16.84
N VAL A 624 -1.10 -25.29 -16.32
CA VAL A 624 -2.54 -25.00 -16.16
C VAL A 624 -3.28 -25.08 -17.50
N LEU A 625 -2.75 -24.46 -18.55
CA LEU A 625 -3.37 -24.46 -19.88
C LEU A 625 -3.37 -25.85 -20.53
N GLN A 626 -2.29 -26.62 -20.36
CA GLN A 626 -2.22 -28.00 -20.84
C GLN A 626 -3.27 -28.87 -20.14
N THR A 627 -3.42 -28.73 -18.82
CA THR A 627 -4.47 -29.42 -18.06
C THR A 627 -5.86 -28.98 -18.51
N ASP A 628 -6.08 -27.69 -18.80
CA ASP A 628 -7.35 -27.23 -19.39
C ASP A 628 -7.61 -27.84 -20.76
N ALA A 629 -6.62 -27.85 -21.66
CA ALA A 629 -6.75 -28.44 -22.99
C ALA A 629 -7.10 -29.94 -22.90
N GLU A 630 -6.39 -30.71 -22.07
CA GLU A 630 -6.67 -32.12 -21.82
C GLU A 630 -8.08 -32.33 -21.25
N LEU A 631 -8.48 -31.51 -20.28
CA LEU A 631 -9.82 -31.58 -19.68
C LEU A 631 -10.91 -31.29 -20.71
N GLN A 632 -10.77 -30.23 -21.50
CA GLN A 632 -11.71 -29.86 -22.56
C GLN A 632 -11.80 -30.95 -23.63
N MET A 633 -10.66 -31.54 -24.02
CA MET A 633 -10.62 -32.69 -24.94
C MET A 633 -11.36 -33.88 -24.37
N GLN A 634 -11.11 -34.27 -23.12
CA GLN A 634 -11.80 -35.38 -22.48
C GLN A 634 -13.31 -35.15 -22.35
N MET A 635 -13.73 -33.91 -22.03
CA MET A 635 -15.14 -33.53 -21.98
C MET A 635 -15.81 -33.64 -23.37
N ALA A 636 -15.13 -33.21 -24.43
CA ALA A 636 -15.63 -33.32 -25.80
C ALA A 636 -15.74 -34.77 -26.27
N VAL A 637 -14.75 -35.62 -25.97
CA VAL A 637 -14.77 -37.07 -26.25
C VAL A 637 -15.89 -37.75 -25.48
N SER A 638 -16.02 -37.48 -24.18
CA SER A 638 -17.08 -38.05 -23.35
C SER A 638 -18.46 -37.64 -23.86
N GLY A 639 -18.63 -36.39 -24.30
CA GLY A 639 -19.88 -35.91 -24.90
C GLY A 639 -20.21 -36.63 -26.21
N ALA A 640 -19.22 -36.85 -27.08
CA ALA A 640 -19.40 -37.61 -28.32
C ALA A 640 -19.72 -39.09 -28.04
N ASN A 641 -19.05 -39.71 -27.07
CA ASN A 641 -19.33 -41.09 -26.67
C ASN A 641 -20.73 -41.24 -26.07
N LEU A 642 -21.15 -40.31 -25.21
CA LEU A 642 -22.51 -40.31 -24.64
C LEU A 642 -23.57 -40.17 -25.75
N HIS A 643 -23.34 -39.27 -26.72
CA HIS A 643 -24.19 -39.13 -27.91
C HIS A 643 -24.23 -40.42 -28.73
N ASN A 644 -23.09 -41.09 -28.93
CA ASN A 644 -23.03 -42.35 -29.67
C ASN A 644 -23.77 -43.48 -28.95
N VAL A 645 -23.65 -43.57 -27.64
CA VAL A 645 -24.42 -44.52 -26.82
C VAL A 645 -25.91 -44.20 -26.94
N PHE A 646 -26.30 -42.93 -26.88
CA PHE A 646 -27.68 -42.50 -27.07
C PHE A 646 -28.20 -42.87 -28.47
N MET A 647 -27.44 -42.60 -29.54
CA MET A 647 -27.80 -42.95 -30.91
C MET A 647 -27.88 -44.46 -31.15
N LEU A 648 -27.03 -45.24 -30.47
CA LEU A 648 -27.12 -46.68 -30.46
C LEU A 648 -28.42 -47.14 -29.77
N LEU A 649 -28.83 -46.49 -28.67
CA LEU A 649 -30.08 -46.80 -27.96
C LEU A 649 -31.33 -46.36 -28.75
N THR A 650 -31.25 -45.30 -29.57
CA THR A 650 -32.35 -44.83 -30.43
C THR A 650 -32.40 -45.49 -31.82
N MET A 651 -31.53 -46.47 -32.09
CA MET A 651 -31.44 -47.20 -33.38
C MET A 651 -31.08 -46.31 -34.59
N GLU A 652 -30.32 -45.23 -34.38
CA GLU A 652 -29.84 -44.34 -35.45
C GLU A 652 -28.29 -44.30 -35.51
N PRO A 653 -27.61 -45.44 -35.78
CA PRO A 653 -26.16 -45.54 -35.69
C PRO A 653 -25.40 -44.70 -36.73
N LEU A 654 -26.08 -44.26 -37.80
CA LEU A 654 -25.51 -43.40 -38.84
C LEU A 654 -25.27 -41.96 -38.37
N LEU A 655 -25.88 -41.54 -37.25
CA LEU A 655 -25.69 -40.22 -36.63
C LEU A 655 -24.62 -40.21 -35.53
N ALA A 656 -23.82 -41.29 -35.44
CA ALA A 656 -22.70 -41.37 -34.51
C ALA A 656 -21.65 -40.30 -34.85
N ARG A 657 -21.16 -39.61 -33.82
CA ARG A 657 -20.11 -38.60 -33.90
C ARG A 657 -18.74 -39.25 -33.67
N ASN A 658 -17.76 -38.85 -34.47
CA ASN A 658 -16.38 -39.30 -34.27
C ASN A 658 -15.81 -38.70 -32.94
N PRO A 659 -15.16 -39.49 -32.07
CA PRO A 659 -14.50 -38.97 -30.87
C PRO A 659 -13.26 -38.12 -31.19
N PHE A 660 -12.68 -38.22 -32.38
CA PHE A 660 -11.53 -37.42 -32.81
C PHE A 660 -11.95 -36.32 -33.79
N LEU A 661 -11.18 -35.23 -33.82
CA LEU A 661 -11.22 -34.25 -34.89
C LEU A 661 -10.28 -34.74 -36.00
N VAL A 662 -10.84 -35.30 -37.07
CA VAL A 662 -10.05 -35.88 -38.17
C VAL A 662 -10.01 -34.91 -39.34
N LEU A 663 -8.82 -34.49 -39.74
CA LEU A 663 -8.62 -33.62 -40.91
C LEU A 663 -7.99 -34.41 -42.05
N HIS A 664 -8.68 -34.47 -43.19
CA HIS A 664 -8.18 -35.04 -44.43
C HIS A 664 -7.65 -33.92 -45.33
N VAL A 665 -6.34 -33.93 -45.59
CA VAL A 665 -5.67 -32.85 -46.32
C VAL A 665 -4.71 -33.38 -47.37
N ARG A 666 -4.60 -32.67 -48.50
CA ARG A 666 -3.61 -32.96 -49.54
C ARG A 666 -2.48 -31.94 -49.49
N ARG A 667 -1.22 -32.38 -49.64
CA ARG A 667 -0.03 -31.49 -49.60
C ARG A 667 -0.13 -30.31 -50.57
N ASN A 668 -0.67 -30.53 -51.77
CA ASN A 668 -0.76 -29.50 -52.82
C ASN A 668 -1.91 -28.51 -52.63
N LEU A 669 -2.83 -28.76 -51.69
CA LEU A 669 -4.07 -28.00 -51.49
C LEU A 669 -4.38 -27.77 -50.00
N LEU A 670 -3.33 -27.70 -49.18
CA LEU A 670 -3.38 -27.63 -47.71
C LEU A 670 -4.37 -26.59 -47.19
N VAL A 671 -4.27 -25.34 -47.66
CA VAL A 671 -5.12 -24.25 -47.16
C VAL A 671 -6.60 -24.45 -47.52
N SER A 672 -6.87 -24.87 -48.75
CA SER A 672 -8.25 -25.06 -49.22
C SER A 672 -8.95 -26.23 -48.56
N ASP A 673 -8.24 -27.35 -48.35
CA ASP A 673 -8.78 -28.51 -47.65
C ASP A 673 -8.97 -28.19 -46.15
N ALA A 674 -8.01 -27.51 -45.51
CA ALA A 674 -8.15 -27.07 -44.11
C ALA A 674 -9.34 -26.13 -43.90
N LEU A 675 -9.57 -25.17 -44.81
CA LEU A 675 -10.74 -24.29 -44.78
C LEU A 675 -12.05 -25.07 -44.85
N ARG A 676 -12.15 -26.01 -45.80
CA ARG A 676 -13.36 -26.82 -46.00
C ARG A 676 -13.67 -27.69 -44.78
N GLU A 677 -12.67 -28.37 -44.23
CA GLU A 677 -12.88 -29.26 -43.09
C GLU A 677 -13.20 -28.48 -41.80
N LEU A 678 -12.44 -27.42 -41.48
CA LEU A 678 -12.57 -26.70 -40.20
C LEU A 678 -13.81 -25.80 -40.11
N THR A 679 -14.38 -25.36 -41.24
CA THR A 679 -15.63 -24.58 -41.23
C THR A 679 -16.87 -25.43 -40.94
N VAL A 680 -16.81 -26.75 -41.17
CA VAL A 680 -17.93 -27.67 -40.95
C VAL A 680 -18.09 -28.04 -39.47
N TYR A 681 -16.99 -27.98 -38.69
CA TYR A 681 -16.99 -28.42 -37.29
C TYR A 681 -17.58 -27.40 -36.31
N SER A 682 -18.32 -27.91 -35.33
CA SER A 682 -18.84 -27.12 -34.21
C SER A 682 -17.74 -26.82 -33.18
N ASP A 683 -17.98 -25.83 -32.30
CA ASP A 683 -17.05 -25.41 -31.24
C ASP A 683 -16.62 -26.58 -30.34
N VAL A 684 -17.52 -27.52 -30.07
CA VAL A 684 -17.24 -28.71 -29.25
C VAL A 684 -16.39 -29.72 -30.01
N ASP A 685 -16.59 -29.84 -31.33
CA ASP A 685 -15.82 -30.76 -32.16
C ASP A 685 -14.38 -30.29 -32.36
N LEU A 686 -14.16 -28.97 -32.46
CA LEU A 686 -12.81 -28.38 -32.57
C LEU A 686 -11.95 -28.62 -31.31
N LYS A 687 -12.57 -28.91 -30.17
CA LYS A 687 -11.88 -29.22 -28.92
C LYS A 687 -11.56 -30.71 -28.76
N LYS A 688 -11.91 -31.57 -29.71
CA LYS A 688 -11.53 -32.99 -29.68
C LYS A 688 -10.04 -33.17 -30.00
N PRO A 689 -9.42 -34.31 -29.59
CA PRO A 689 -8.06 -34.62 -29.98
C PRO A 689 -7.92 -34.63 -31.51
N LEU A 690 -6.94 -33.87 -32.02
CA LEU A 690 -6.71 -33.69 -33.44
C LEU A 690 -5.98 -34.91 -34.04
N LYS A 691 -6.43 -35.34 -35.21
CA LYS A 691 -5.78 -36.35 -36.02
C LYS A 691 -5.69 -35.86 -37.47
N VAL A 692 -4.47 -35.72 -37.99
CA VAL A 692 -4.25 -35.26 -39.38
C VAL A 692 -3.89 -36.45 -40.26
N ILE A 693 -4.53 -36.53 -41.43
CA ILE A 693 -4.29 -37.57 -42.42
C ILE A 693 -3.97 -36.91 -43.75
N PHE A 694 -2.76 -37.15 -44.26
CA PHE A 694 -2.39 -36.80 -45.63
C PHE A 694 -2.90 -37.85 -46.60
N ASP A 695 -3.77 -37.44 -47.53
CA ASP A 695 -4.39 -38.37 -48.47
C ASP A 695 -3.32 -39.01 -49.38
N GLY A 696 -3.22 -40.34 -49.33
CA GLY A 696 -2.25 -41.12 -50.11
C GLY A 696 -0.98 -41.52 -49.34
N GLU A 697 -0.86 -41.17 -48.05
CA GLU A 697 0.30 -41.53 -47.20
C GLU A 697 -0.09 -42.51 -46.09
N GLU A 698 0.67 -43.61 -45.95
CA GLU A 698 0.52 -44.56 -44.82
C GLU A 698 1.28 -44.06 -43.58
N ALA A 699 0.86 -42.94 -43.01
CA ALA A 699 1.44 -42.41 -41.78
C ALA A 699 0.48 -42.59 -40.59
N VAL A 700 0.99 -43.13 -39.48
CA VAL A 700 0.26 -43.17 -38.20
C VAL A 700 0.55 -41.87 -37.47
N ASP A 701 -0.46 -41.03 -37.29
CA ASP A 701 -0.35 -39.78 -36.55
C ASP A 701 -0.11 -40.04 -35.05
N ALA A 702 1.16 -39.94 -34.66
CA ALA A 702 1.63 -39.96 -33.28
C ALA A 702 2.12 -38.58 -32.81
N GLY A 703 1.63 -37.49 -33.43
CA GLY A 703 2.01 -36.10 -33.12
C GLY A 703 3.02 -35.45 -34.07
N GLY A 704 3.76 -36.26 -34.84
CA GLY A 704 4.69 -35.73 -35.85
C GLY A 704 3.98 -35.14 -37.07
N VAL A 705 2.90 -35.79 -37.52
CA VAL A 705 2.11 -35.39 -38.69
C VAL A 705 1.31 -34.11 -38.38
N THR A 706 0.74 -34.00 -37.17
CA THR A 706 0.08 -32.76 -36.71
C THR A 706 1.04 -31.60 -36.60
N LYS A 707 2.26 -31.80 -36.07
CA LYS A 707 3.30 -30.76 -36.02
C LYS A 707 3.68 -30.29 -37.43
N GLU A 708 3.89 -31.22 -38.36
CA GLU A 708 4.18 -30.91 -39.77
C GLU A 708 3.06 -30.09 -40.41
N PHE A 709 1.80 -30.51 -40.22
CA PHE A 709 0.63 -29.81 -40.72
C PHE A 709 0.57 -28.34 -40.26
N PHE A 710 0.78 -28.08 -38.95
CA PHE A 710 0.76 -26.70 -38.44
C PHE A 710 1.87 -25.83 -39.05
N LEU A 711 3.09 -26.37 -39.15
CA LEU A 711 4.23 -25.62 -39.67
C LEU A 711 4.09 -25.30 -41.16
N LEU A 712 3.63 -26.26 -41.98
CA LEU A 712 3.40 -26.04 -43.41
C LEU A 712 2.26 -25.06 -43.64
N LEU A 713 1.13 -25.27 -42.97
CA LEU A 713 -0.07 -24.44 -43.16
C LEU A 713 0.16 -22.99 -42.73
N LEU A 714 0.80 -22.76 -41.57
CA LEU A 714 1.09 -21.40 -41.11
C LEU A 714 2.15 -20.72 -41.99
N LYS A 715 3.16 -21.45 -42.47
CA LYS A 715 4.13 -20.89 -43.41
C LYS A 715 3.48 -20.41 -44.70
N GLU A 716 2.54 -21.18 -45.25
CA GLU A 716 1.78 -20.79 -46.44
C GLU A 716 0.82 -19.62 -46.15
N LEU A 717 0.07 -19.65 -45.04
CA LEU A 717 -0.89 -18.59 -44.68
C LEU A 717 -0.25 -17.26 -44.31
N MET A 718 0.98 -17.26 -43.80
CA MET A 718 1.72 -16.05 -43.43
C MET A 718 2.50 -15.45 -44.60
N ASP A 719 2.48 -16.07 -45.78
CA ASP A 719 3.19 -15.57 -46.95
C ASP A 719 2.59 -14.21 -47.40
N PRO A 720 3.42 -13.15 -47.53
CA PRO A 720 2.98 -11.84 -48.01
C PRO A 720 2.25 -11.87 -49.37
N ILE A 721 2.43 -12.92 -50.19
CA ILE A 721 1.75 -13.10 -51.48
C ILE A 721 0.22 -13.06 -51.35
N TYR A 722 -0.34 -13.57 -50.25
CA TYR A 722 -1.79 -13.56 -50.02
C TYR A 722 -2.34 -12.17 -49.66
N GLY A 723 -1.48 -11.20 -49.31
CA GLY A 723 -1.88 -9.82 -48.98
C GLY A 723 -2.70 -9.68 -47.70
N MET A 724 -2.77 -10.72 -46.87
CA MET A 724 -3.50 -10.72 -45.59
C MET A 724 -2.78 -9.87 -44.52
N PHE A 725 -1.46 -9.88 -44.55
CA PHE A 725 -0.59 -9.18 -43.60
C PHE A 725 0.40 -8.28 -44.31
N THR A 726 0.72 -7.14 -43.70
CA THR A 726 1.78 -6.22 -44.13
C THR A 726 3.03 -6.52 -43.32
N GLN A 727 4.16 -6.70 -44.00
CA GLN A 727 5.46 -6.88 -43.37
C GLN A 727 6.15 -5.53 -43.14
N TYR A 728 6.58 -5.29 -41.90
CA TYR A 728 7.33 -4.10 -41.51
C TYR A 728 8.82 -4.40 -41.62
N SER A 729 9.51 -3.78 -42.57
CA SER A 729 10.92 -4.07 -42.86
C SER A 729 11.90 -3.74 -41.73
N GLU A 730 11.55 -2.81 -40.83
CA GLU A 730 12.40 -2.44 -39.70
C GLU A 730 12.38 -3.48 -38.57
N SER A 731 11.21 -4.05 -38.28
CA SER A 731 10.98 -4.99 -37.18
C SER A 731 10.90 -6.45 -37.64
N ASN A 732 10.77 -6.69 -38.94
CA ASN A 732 10.44 -8.00 -39.54
C ASN A 732 9.15 -8.63 -38.99
N LEU A 733 8.24 -7.80 -38.46
CA LEU A 733 6.95 -8.23 -37.93
C LEU A 733 5.84 -8.10 -38.97
N LEU A 734 4.81 -8.91 -38.80
CA LEU A 734 3.59 -8.92 -39.59
C LEU A 734 2.47 -8.21 -38.82
N TRP A 735 1.66 -7.42 -39.52
CA TRP A 735 0.41 -6.87 -38.98
C TRP A 735 -0.72 -6.96 -40.00
N PHE A 736 -1.98 -6.96 -39.55
CA PHE A 736 -3.14 -7.04 -40.44
C PHE A 736 -3.12 -5.93 -41.48
N SER A 737 -3.40 -6.29 -42.75
CA SER A 737 -3.49 -5.33 -43.85
C SER A 737 -4.81 -4.56 -43.80
N ASP A 738 -4.75 -3.24 -43.99
CA ASP A 738 -5.92 -2.36 -44.07
C ASP A 738 -6.75 -2.60 -45.35
N LYS A 739 -6.09 -3.07 -46.43
CA LYS A 739 -6.65 -3.35 -47.74
C LYS A 739 -6.35 -4.79 -48.13
N CYS A 740 -7.26 -5.69 -47.76
CA CYS A 740 -7.19 -7.10 -48.10
C CYS A 740 -8.28 -7.46 -49.14
N PHE A 741 -7.93 -8.27 -50.14
CA PHE A 741 -8.88 -8.80 -51.13
C PHE A 741 -9.38 -10.21 -50.77
N VAL A 742 -8.96 -10.74 -49.61
CA VAL A 742 -9.27 -12.09 -49.14
C VAL A 742 -10.50 -12.06 -48.23
N GLU A 743 -11.34 -13.09 -48.31
CA GLU A 743 -12.56 -13.22 -47.49
C GLU A 743 -12.25 -13.35 -46.00
N HIS A 744 -13.17 -12.88 -45.14
CA HIS A 744 -13.06 -12.94 -43.67
C HIS A 744 -12.82 -14.35 -43.11
N ASN A 745 -13.24 -15.39 -43.84
CA ASN A 745 -13.07 -16.80 -43.45
C ASN A 745 -11.60 -17.21 -43.28
N TRP A 746 -10.67 -16.57 -44.01
CA TRP A 746 -9.24 -16.89 -43.93
C TRP A 746 -8.62 -16.39 -42.62
N PHE A 747 -8.99 -15.20 -42.16
CA PHE A 747 -8.57 -14.70 -40.85
C PHE A 747 -9.14 -15.57 -39.72
N HIS A 748 -10.40 -16.00 -39.86
CA HIS A 748 -11.04 -16.93 -38.92
C HIS A 748 -10.32 -18.27 -38.86
N LEU A 749 -9.92 -18.84 -40.00
CA LEU A 749 -9.11 -20.05 -40.07
C LEU A 749 -7.79 -19.91 -39.31
N ILE A 750 -7.03 -18.85 -39.56
CA ILE A 750 -5.74 -18.63 -38.89
C ILE A 750 -5.95 -18.58 -37.36
N GLY A 751 -7.02 -17.92 -36.91
CA GLY A 751 -7.43 -17.92 -35.50
C GLY A 751 -7.63 -19.33 -34.95
N ILE A 752 -8.45 -20.16 -35.62
CA ILE A 752 -8.71 -21.57 -35.24
C ILE A 752 -7.39 -22.36 -35.19
N ILE A 753 -6.54 -22.23 -36.20
CA ILE A 753 -5.26 -22.93 -36.30
C ILE A 753 -4.33 -22.55 -35.16
N CYS A 754 -4.23 -21.26 -34.83
CA CYS A 754 -3.43 -20.79 -33.69
C CYS A 754 -3.97 -21.37 -32.36
N GLY A 755 -5.28 -21.42 -32.17
CA GLY A 755 -5.90 -22.02 -30.99
C GLY A 755 -5.67 -23.54 -30.90
N LEU A 756 -5.77 -24.25 -32.04
CA LEU A 756 -5.48 -25.68 -32.12
C LEU A 756 -4.01 -25.99 -31.86
N ALA A 757 -3.08 -25.17 -32.34
CA ALA A 757 -1.65 -25.33 -32.07
C ALA A 757 -1.37 -25.29 -30.55
N ILE A 758 -1.97 -24.33 -29.83
CA ILE A 758 -1.86 -24.22 -28.37
C ILE A 758 -2.42 -25.45 -27.66
N TYR A 759 -3.64 -25.87 -28.00
CA TYR A 759 -4.30 -27.02 -27.37
C TYR A 759 -3.56 -28.34 -27.62
N ASN A 760 -2.83 -28.45 -28.73
CA ASN A 760 -2.00 -29.61 -29.05
C ASN A 760 -0.53 -29.46 -28.58
N SER A 761 -0.20 -28.43 -27.79
CA SER A 761 1.15 -28.14 -27.29
C SER A 761 2.21 -28.01 -28.40
N THR A 762 1.83 -27.49 -29.56
CA THR A 762 2.71 -27.25 -30.70
C THR A 762 3.15 -25.78 -30.73
N VAL A 763 4.46 -25.55 -30.63
CA VAL A 763 5.05 -24.22 -30.78
C VAL A 763 5.07 -23.84 -32.26
N VAL A 764 4.61 -22.63 -32.58
CA VAL A 764 4.49 -22.12 -33.95
C VAL A 764 5.16 -20.76 -34.06
N ASP A 765 5.95 -20.55 -35.11
CA ASP A 765 6.69 -19.31 -35.28
C ASP A 765 5.81 -18.22 -35.92
N LEU A 766 5.14 -17.45 -35.06
CA LEU A 766 4.30 -16.33 -35.46
C LEU A 766 5.06 -15.02 -35.30
N HIS A 767 5.25 -14.31 -36.42
CA HIS A 767 5.95 -13.03 -36.47
C HIS A 767 5.04 -11.85 -36.12
N PHE A 768 4.14 -12.01 -35.15
CA PHE A 768 3.25 -10.93 -34.71
C PHE A 768 3.83 -10.17 -33.50
N PRO A 769 3.59 -8.84 -33.42
CA PRO A 769 3.94 -8.04 -32.24
C PRO A 769 3.16 -8.44 -30.98
N LEU A 770 3.70 -8.09 -29.80
CA LEU A 770 3.06 -8.33 -28.49
C LEU A 770 1.61 -7.79 -28.40
N VAL A 771 1.31 -6.72 -29.13
CA VAL A 771 -0.01 -6.09 -29.18
C VAL A 771 -1.14 -7.03 -29.64
N LEU A 772 -0.84 -8.04 -30.46
CA LEU A 772 -1.84 -9.04 -30.85
C LEU A 772 -2.37 -9.77 -29.62
N TYR A 773 -1.46 -10.22 -28.76
CA TYR A 773 -1.77 -10.94 -27.52
C TYR A 773 -2.40 -10.03 -26.48
N LYS A 774 -2.01 -8.75 -26.43
CA LYS A 774 -2.72 -7.74 -25.63
C LYS A 774 -4.18 -7.64 -26.04
N LYS A 775 -4.47 -7.53 -27.34
CA LYS A 775 -5.85 -7.45 -27.83
C LYS A 775 -6.64 -8.72 -27.54
N LEU A 776 -6.05 -9.92 -27.67
CA LEU A 776 -6.70 -11.19 -27.33
C LEU A 776 -7.09 -11.26 -25.84
N LEU A 777 -6.30 -10.63 -24.96
CA LEU A 777 -6.54 -10.55 -23.52
C LEU A 777 -7.32 -9.30 -23.08
N ASN A 778 -7.85 -8.52 -24.03
CA ASN A 778 -8.55 -7.25 -23.79
C ASN A 778 -7.71 -6.18 -23.04
N VAL A 779 -6.38 -6.20 -23.23
CA VAL A 779 -5.45 -5.17 -22.75
C VAL A 779 -5.26 -4.10 -23.82
N SER A 780 -5.32 -2.82 -23.43
CA SER A 780 -5.18 -1.71 -24.36
C SER A 780 -3.73 -1.56 -24.88
N PRO A 781 -3.53 -1.28 -26.18
CA PRO A 781 -2.21 -0.99 -26.74
C PRO A 781 -1.56 0.25 -26.11
N THR A 782 -0.24 0.22 -25.97
CA THR A 782 0.59 1.32 -25.46
C THR A 782 1.53 1.85 -26.54
N LEU A 783 2.19 2.99 -26.27
CA LEU A 783 3.16 3.55 -27.22
C LEU A 783 4.35 2.61 -27.49
N ASP A 784 4.73 1.80 -26.50
CA ASP A 784 5.82 0.82 -26.66
C ASP A 784 5.45 -0.30 -27.65
N ASP A 785 4.17 -0.63 -27.77
CA ASP A 785 3.69 -1.59 -28.79
C ASP A 785 3.89 -1.05 -30.21
N LEU A 786 3.73 0.26 -30.41
CA LEU A 786 4.01 0.89 -31.70
C LEU A 786 5.52 0.97 -31.97
N LYS A 787 6.34 1.16 -30.94
CA LYS A 787 7.81 1.11 -31.10
C LYS A 787 8.30 -0.29 -31.49
N GLU A 788 7.62 -1.34 -31.02
CA GLU A 788 7.91 -2.72 -31.43
C GLU A 788 7.53 -2.95 -32.90
N LEU A 789 6.34 -2.52 -33.33
CA LEU A 789 5.86 -2.71 -34.70
C LEU A 789 6.59 -1.80 -35.71
N SER A 790 6.62 -0.49 -35.46
CA SER A 790 7.21 0.56 -36.29
C SER A 790 8.08 1.49 -35.43
N PRO A 791 9.36 1.14 -35.21
CA PRO A 791 10.27 1.89 -34.33
C PRO A 791 10.40 3.37 -34.69
N THR A 792 10.36 3.72 -35.97
CA THR A 792 10.48 5.10 -36.44
C THR A 792 9.23 5.94 -36.10
N GLU A 793 8.03 5.40 -36.31
CA GLU A 793 6.77 6.08 -35.95
C GLU A 793 6.62 6.21 -34.43
N GLY A 794 6.89 5.15 -33.68
CA GLY A 794 6.79 5.15 -32.22
C GLY A 794 7.73 6.17 -31.56
N ARG A 795 8.97 6.31 -32.05
CA ARG A 795 9.92 7.33 -31.58
C ARG A 795 9.47 8.74 -31.91
N SER A 796 8.89 8.95 -33.10
CA SER A 796 8.38 10.26 -33.51
C SER A 796 7.23 10.74 -32.62
N LEU A 797 6.29 9.85 -32.26
CA LEU A 797 5.21 10.17 -31.33
C LEU A 797 5.69 10.35 -29.88
N GLN A 798 6.74 9.62 -29.47
CA GLN A 798 7.37 9.87 -28.16
C GLN A 798 8.00 11.26 -28.10
N GLN A 799 8.74 11.66 -29.14
CA GLN A 799 9.32 12.99 -29.24
C GLN A 799 8.25 14.09 -29.23
N LEU A 800 7.08 13.84 -29.84
CA LEU A 800 5.94 14.76 -29.77
C LEU A 800 5.39 14.93 -28.34
N LEU A 801 5.39 13.86 -27.53
CA LEU A 801 4.96 13.91 -26.13
C LEU A 801 5.98 14.61 -25.22
N GLU A 802 7.27 14.49 -25.53
CA GLU A 802 8.39 15.04 -24.76
C GLU A 802 8.78 16.48 -25.16
N TYR A 803 8.23 17.00 -26.27
CA TYR A 803 8.57 18.33 -26.78
C TYR A 803 8.06 19.47 -25.86
N GLU A 804 8.96 20.31 -25.38
CA GLU A 804 8.63 21.41 -24.45
C GLU A 804 8.14 22.72 -25.14
N GLY A 805 8.27 22.85 -26.47
CA GLY A 805 7.86 24.04 -27.22
C GLY A 805 6.38 24.08 -27.63
N ASP A 806 5.97 25.17 -28.30
CA ASP A 806 4.63 25.29 -28.90
C ASP A 806 4.54 24.42 -30.17
N VAL A 807 3.70 23.39 -30.11
CA VAL A 807 3.56 22.41 -31.20
C VAL A 807 2.75 23.00 -32.36
N GLU A 808 1.86 23.95 -32.07
CA GLU A 808 0.99 24.58 -33.07
C GLU A 808 1.80 25.45 -34.04
N GLU A 809 2.69 26.30 -33.51
CA GLU A 809 3.60 27.13 -34.31
C GLU A 809 4.72 26.33 -34.98
N THR A 810 5.24 25.27 -34.32
CA THR A 810 6.44 24.56 -34.81
C THR A 810 6.12 23.51 -35.87
N PHE A 811 5.06 22.72 -35.70
CA PHE A 811 4.80 21.54 -36.53
C PHE A 811 3.58 21.69 -37.45
N CYS A 812 2.73 22.70 -37.26
CA CYS A 812 1.51 22.95 -38.05
C CYS A 812 0.69 21.68 -38.34
N LEU A 813 0.60 20.78 -37.36
CA LEU A 813 -0.09 19.49 -37.52
C LEU A 813 -1.61 19.69 -37.47
N ASN A 814 -2.30 19.23 -38.51
CA ASN A 814 -3.75 19.05 -38.54
C ASN A 814 -4.12 17.64 -38.04
N PHE A 815 -5.35 17.43 -37.55
CA PHE A 815 -5.83 16.12 -37.06
C PHE A 815 -6.11 15.09 -38.19
N SER A 816 -5.31 15.13 -39.26
CA SER A 816 -5.40 14.26 -40.43
C SER A 816 -4.09 13.50 -40.61
N ILE A 817 -4.19 12.18 -40.74
CA ILE A 817 -3.07 11.34 -41.16
C ILE A 817 -3.13 11.14 -42.67
N ALA A 818 -2.02 11.41 -43.35
CA ALA A 818 -1.87 11.12 -44.76
C ALA A 818 -1.49 9.63 -44.93
N LEU A 819 -2.46 8.79 -45.31
CA LEU A 819 -2.18 7.39 -45.62
C LEU A 819 -1.63 7.30 -47.05
N ARG A 820 -0.36 6.92 -47.17
CA ARG A 820 0.24 6.55 -48.45
C ARG A 820 -0.32 5.20 -48.87
N SER A 821 -1.37 5.22 -49.69
CA SER A 821 -1.73 4.04 -50.47
C SER A 821 -1.08 4.11 -51.85
N ALA A 822 -0.60 2.98 -52.37
CA ALA A 822 0.26 2.90 -53.55
C ALA A 822 -0.33 3.46 -54.87
N ARG A 823 -1.54 4.04 -54.88
CA ARG A 823 -2.14 4.68 -56.08
C ARG A 823 -2.89 6.00 -55.82
N LEU A 824 -3.29 6.33 -54.59
CA LEU A 824 -3.88 7.63 -54.22
C LEU A 824 -3.58 7.93 -52.75
N GLY A 825 -3.07 9.13 -52.44
CA GLY A 825 -2.98 9.60 -51.06
C GLY A 825 -4.38 9.90 -50.55
N VAL A 826 -4.82 9.17 -49.52
CA VAL A 826 -6.10 9.43 -48.85
C VAL A 826 -5.76 10.04 -47.50
N GLU A 827 -6.16 11.29 -47.28
CA GLU A 827 -6.12 11.92 -45.96
C GLU A 827 -7.30 11.39 -45.15
N LYS A 828 -7.04 10.82 -43.98
CA LYS A 828 -8.08 10.37 -43.04
C LYS A 828 -8.00 11.21 -41.78
N GLU A 829 -9.12 11.85 -41.45
CA GLU A 829 -9.26 12.71 -40.29
C GLU A 829 -9.55 11.85 -39.04
N LEU A 830 -8.68 11.90 -38.03
CA LEU A 830 -8.80 11.08 -36.80
C LEU A 830 -9.65 11.77 -35.74
N ILE A 831 -9.63 13.11 -35.70
CA ILE A 831 -10.39 13.94 -34.76
C ILE A 831 -10.95 15.14 -35.54
N LYS A 832 -12.25 15.39 -35.47
CA LYS A 832 -12.92 16.54 -36.12
C LYS A 832 -12.68 17.84 -35.36
N MET A 833 -11.47 18.40 -35.34
CA MET A 833 -11.21 19.77 -34.87
C MET A 833 -9.96 20.37 -35.53
N TYR A 834 -9.85 21.70 -35.53
CA TYR A 834 -8.94 22.44 -36.42
C TYR A 834 -7.52 22.74 -35.85
N PHE A 835 -7.23 22.59 -34.54
CA PHE A 835 -5.92 23.01 -33.96
C PHE A 835 -5.45 22.19 -32.75
N LEU A 836 -4.13 21.95 -32.66
CA LEU A 836 -3.47 21.13 -31.64
C LEU A 836 -2.96 21.98 -30.46
N CYS A 837 -3.77 22.19 -29.42
CA CYS A 837 -3.32 22.83 -28.17
C CYS A 837 -2.50 21.86 -27.30
N SER A 838 -1.62 22.37 -26.43
CA SER A 838 -0.75 21.58 -25.53
C SER A 838 -1.49 20.52 -24.69
N SER A 839 -2.79 20.69 -24.45
CA SER A 839 -3.63 19.75 -23.69
C SER A 839 -4.09 18.52 -24.50
N LEU A 840 -3.98 18.52 -25.84
CA LEU A 840 -4.55 17.49 -26.73
C LEU A 840 -3.52 16.46 -27.24
N ARG A 841 -2.22 16.63 -26.95
CA ARG A 841 -1.15 15.76 -27.47
C ARG A 841 -1.32 14.30 -27.05
N LYS A 842 -1.73 14.07 -25.79
CA LYS A 842 -1.99 12.72 -25.26
C LYS A 842 -3.19 12.06 -25.93
N GLU A 843 -4.23 12.84 -26.22
CA GLU A 843 -5.44 12.35 -26.90
C GLU A 843 -5.14 12.01 -28.36
N PHE A 844 -4.32 12.81 -29.05
CA PHE A 844 -3.87 12.50 -30.42
C PHE A 844 -3.08 11.19 -30.49
N VAL A 845 -2.08 11.00 -29.62
CA VAL A 845 -1.31 9.75 -29.60
C VAL A 845 -2.21 8.56 -29.29
N HIS A 846 -3.16 8.71 -28.36
CA HIS A 846 -4.12 7.66 -28.05
C HIS A 846 -5.02 7.33 -29.25
N ALA A 847 -5.54 8.34 -29.95
CA ALA A 847 -6.37 8.16 -31.15
C ALA A 847 -5.57 7.51 -32.31
N TYR A 848 -4.29 7.88 -32.48
CA TYR A 848 -3.42 7.24 -33.48
C TYR A 848 -3.20 5.76 -33.17
N LEU A 849 -2.88 5.42 -31.92
CA LEU A 849 -2.72 4.03 -31.47
C LEU A 849 -4.02 3.24 -31.65
N GLN A 850 -5.16 3.84 -31.31
CA GLN A 850 -6.47 3.23 -31.52
C GLN A 850 -6.74 2.98 -33.01
N TYR A 851 -6.39 3.93 -33.87
CA TYR A 851 -6.54 3.78 -35.32
C TYR A 851 -5.71 2.63 -35.89
N VAL A 852 -4.40 2.61 -35.61
CA VAL A 852 -3.45 1.63 -36.17
C VAL A 852 -3.77 0.21 -35.67
N PHE A 853 -4.09 0.06 -34.39
CA PHE A 853 -4.27 -1.26 -33.80
C PHE A 853 -5.73 -1.73 -33.75
N SER A 854 -6.71 -0.85 -33.92
CA SER A 854 -8.14 -1.21 -33.81
C SER A 854 -8.94 -0.77 -35.02
N ASP A 855 -9.07 0.52 -35.31
CA ASP A 855 -10.06 0.99 -36.30
C ASP A 855 -9.72 0.60 -37.74
N SER A 856 -8.43 0.55 -38.09
CA SER A 856 -7.96 0.20 -39.44
C SER A 856 -8.09 -1.29 -39.78
N VAL A 857 -8.10 -2.15 -38.76
CA VAL A 857 -8.00 -3.62 -38.91
C VAL A 857 -9.11 -4.35 -38.15
N GLN A 858 -10.19 -3.64 -37.79
CA GLN A 858 -11.23 -4.12 -36.88
C GLN A 858 -11.88 -5.41 -37.38
N GLU A 859 -12.30 -5.45 -38.65
CA GLU A 859 -13.00 -6.60 -39.22
C GLU A 859 -12.10 -7.84 -39.29
N GLN A 860 -10.85 -7.65 -39.75
CA GLN A 860 -9.85 -8.71 -39.88
C GLN A 860 -9.49 -9.28 -38.51
N TYR A 861 -9.27 -8.41 -37.52
CA TYR A 861 -8.97 -8.80 -36.16
C TYR A 861 -10.16 -9.50 -35.47
N LEU A 862 -11.40 -9.05 -35.68
CA LEU A 862 -12.59 -9.72 -35.13
C LEU A 862 -12.77 -11.13 -35.71
N ALA A 863 -12.53 -11.31 -37.01
CA ALA A 863 -12.54 -12.64 -37.64
C ALA A 863 -11.46 -13.55 -37.04
N PHE A 864 -10.22 -13.06 -36.91
CA PHE A 864 -9.13 -13.81 -36.29
C PHE A 864 -9.40 -14.16 -34.82
N SER A 865 -9.78 -13.17 -34.00
CA SER A 865 -10.01 -13.36 -32.56
C SER A 865 -11.20 -14.28 -32.29
N SER A 866 -12.27 -14.21 -33.09
CA SER A 866 -13.40 -15.14 -32.96
C SER A 866 -13.00 -16.58 -33.27
N GLY A 867 -12.13 -16.82 -34.26
CA GLY A 867 -11.60 -18.15 -34.57
C GLY A 867 -10.68 -18.68 -33.46
N PHE A 868 -9.82 -17.82 -32.93
CA PHE A 868 -8.93 -18.15 -31.82
C PHE A 868 -9.68 -18.56 -30.55
N LEU A 869 -10.64 -17.71 -30.12
CA LEU A 869 -11.43 -17.90 -28.91
C LEU A 869 -12.41 -19.08 -29.00
N LYS A 870 -12.73 -19.55 -30.21
CA LYS A 870 -13.55 -20.75 -30.44
C LYS A 870 -12.86 -22.01 -29.90
N VAL A 871 -11.54 -22.09 -30.05
CA VAL A 871 -10.72 -23.22 -29.60
C VAL A 871 -10.08 -22.93 -28.25
N CYS A 872 -9.24 -21.90 -28.19
CA CYS A 872 -8.52 -21.46 -26.99
C CYS A 872 -9.21 -20.21 -26.44
N GLY A 873 -10.26 -20.42 -25.66
CA GLY A 873 -11.06 -19.34 -25.08
C GLY A 873 -11.52 -19.64 -23.66
N GLY A 874 -12.27 -18.70 -23.08
CA GLY A 874 -12.80 -18.82 -21.72
C GLY A 874 -11.90 -18.16 -20.66
N GLU A 875 -12.16 -18.51 -19.40
CA GLU A 875 -11.56 -17.82 -18.27
C GLU A 875 -10.08 -18.19 -18.03
N ILE A 876 -9.59 -19.27 -18.64
CA ILE A 876 -8.19 -19.68 -18.56
C ILE A 876 -7.24 -18.59 -19.07
N LEU A 877 -7.64 -17.88 -20.14
CA LEU A 877 -6.85 -16.79 -20.71
C LEU A 877 -6.68 -15.62 -19.74
N SER A 878 -7.63 -15.40 -18.83
CA SER A 878 -7.55 -14.32 -17.83
C SER A 878 -6.42 -14.51 -16.81
N LEU A 879 -5.82 -15.71 -16.75
CA LEU A 879 -4.69 -16.00 -15.87
C LEU A 879 -3.33 -15.53 -16.46
N PHE A 880 -3.28 -15.23 -17.76
CA PHE A 880 -2.06 -14.94 -18.48
C PHE A 880 -1.82 -13.45 -18.69
N GLN A 881 -0.55 -13.06 -18.69
CA GLN A 881 -0.09 -11.80 -19.25
C GLN A 881 0.16 -11.93 -20.75
N PRO A 882 0.10 -10.83 -21.52
CA PRO A 882 0.34 -10.85 -22.96
C PRO A 882 1.68 -11.47 -23.36
N SER A 883 2.75 -11.19 -22.61
CA SER A 883 4.09 -11.73 -22.85
C SER A 883 4.18 -13.22 -22.57
N GLU A 884 3.45 -13.72 -21.56
CA GLU A 884 3.36 -15.14 -21.25
C GLU A 884 2.58 -15.88 -22.33
N LEU A 885 1.47 -15.31 -22.80
CA LEU A 885 0.68 -15.89 -23.90
C LEU A 885 1.48 -15.96 -25.20
N MET A 886 2.20 -14.89 -25.54
CA MET A 886 3.12 -14.88 -26.69
C MET A 886 4.19 -15.96 -26.57
N ALA A 887 4.85 -16.07 -25.41
CA ALA A 887 5.89 -17.06 -25.18
C ALA A 887 5.38 -18.52 -25.24
N MET A 888 4.08 -18.75 -24.99
CA MET A 888 3.49 -20.09 -25.18
C MET A 888 3.25 -20.42 -26.64
N VAL A 889 2.80 -19.45 -27.44
CA VAL A 889 2.50 -19.66 -28.86
C VAL A 889 3.80 -19.76 -29.67
N VAL A 890 4.68 -18.79 -29.47
CA VAL A 890 5.92 -18.61 -30.25
C VAL A 890 7.09 -19.40 -29.66
N GLY A 891 7.05 -19.72 -28.36
CA GLY A 891 8.18 -20.34 -27.66
C GLY A 891 9.12 -19.30 -27.04
N ASN A 892 10.18 -19.80 -26.40
CA ASN A 892 11.17 -18.99 -25.68
C ASN A 892 12.53 -19.02 -26.40
N ASN A 893 13.39 -18.07 -26.05
CA ASN A 893 14.76 -17.89 -26.55
C ASN A 893 15.83 -18.16 -25.48
N ASN A 894 15.46 -18.76 -24.36
CA ASN A 894 16.40 -19.04 -23.25
C ASN A 894 17.09 -20.40 -23.44
N TYR A 895 18.16 -20.42 -24.22
CA TYR A 895 18.83 -21.66 -24.63
C TYR A 895 19.74 -22.23 -23.54
N ASN A 896 19.51 -23.49 -23.13
CA ASN A 896 20.38 -24.27 -22.25
C ASN A 896 20.89 -25.53 -22.96
N TRP A 897 21.94 -25.37 -23.77
CA TRP A 897 22.47 -26.42 -24.64
C TRP A 897 23.00 -27.66 -23.89
N GLU A 898 23.46 -27.51 -22.64
CA GLU A 898 23.89 -28.65 -21.81
C GLU A 898 22.72 -29.55 -21.41
N GLU A 899 21.54 -28.97 -21.21
CA GLU A 899 20.34 -29.69 -20.86
C GLU A 899 19.75 -30.44 -22.07
N MET A 900 19.93 -29.89 -23.27
CA MET A 900 19.61 -30.57 -24.53
C MET A 900 20.49 -31.82 -24.72
N GLU A 901 21.79 -31.73 -24.44
CA GLU A 901 22.70 -32.87 -24.51
C GLU A 901 22.32 -33.98 -23.52
N LYS A 902 21.98 -33.62 -22.28
CA LYS A 902 21.56 -34.57 -21.23
C LYS A 902 20.27 -35.33 -21.59
N ASN A 903 19.36 -34.70 -22.33
CA ASN A 903 18.08 -35.29 -22.71
C ASN A 903 18.09 -35.95 -24.10
N ALA A 904 19.22 -35.91 -24.81
CA ALA A 904 19.36 -36.54 -26.11
C ALA A 904 19.28 -38.07 -26.01
N SER A 905 18.55 -38.68 -26.95
CA SER A 905 18.41 -40.13 -27.06
C SER A 905 19.07 -40.64 -28.33
N TYR A 906 19.63 -41.85 -28.25
CA TYR A 906 20.44 -42.42 -29.34
C TYR A 906 19.80 -43.71 -29.83
N LYS A 907 19.75 -43.91 -31.15
CA LYS A 907 19.19 -45.10 -31.81
C LYS A 907 20.20 -45.71 -32.79
N GLY A 908 20.03 -47.01 -33.07
CA GLY A 908 20.91 -47.78 -33.95
C GLY A 908 22.21 -48.20 -33.25
N THR A 909 23.36 -47.96 -33.88
CA THR A 909 24.68 -48.28 -33.31
C THR A 909 25.24 -47.17 -32.41
N PHE A 910 24.57 -46.03 -32.32
CA PHE A 910 25.00 -44.91 -31.49
C PHE A 910 24.58 -45.06 -30.03
N SER A 911 25.49 -44.69 -29.14
CA SER A 911 25.30 -44.54 -27.70
C SER A 911 25.95 -43.23 -27.25
N ALA A 912 25.61 -42.74 -26.05
CA ALA A 912 26.21 -41.52 -25.50
C ALA A 912 27.75 -41.59 -25.42
N SER A 913 28.34 -42.79 -25.37
CA SER A 913 29.80 -42.99 -25.32
C SER A 913 30.45 -43.19 -26.69
N HIS A 914 29.68 -43.27 -27.78
CA HIS A 914 30.19 -43.56 -29.12
C HIS A 914 31.11 -42.42 -29.63
N PRO A 915 32.26 -42.71 -30.27
CA PRO A 915 33.22 -41.69 -30.72
C PRO A 915 32.60 -40.59 -31.59
N THR A 916 31.79 -40.96 -32.59
CA THR A 916 31.12 -40.00 -33.48
C THR A 916 30.12 -39.10 -32.74
N VAL A 917 29.45 -39.59 -31.70
CA VAL A 917 28.50 -38.81 -30.89
C VAL A 917 29.25 -37.80 -30.01
N LYS A 918 30.38 -38.19 -29.42
CA LYS A 918 31.24 -37.25 -28.67
C LYS A 918 31.79 -36.16 -29.57
N MET A 919 32.28 -36.54 -30.76
CA MET A 919 32.75 -35.58 -31.77
C MET A 919 31.63 -34.62 -32.19
N PHE A 920 30.39 -35.11 -32.34
CA PHE A 920 29.23 -34.27 -32.62
C PHE A 920 28.99 -33.21 -31.54
N TRP A 921 28.92 -33.60 -30.26
CA TRP A 921 28.67 -32.65 -29.17
C TRP A 921 29.81 -31.66 -28.98
N GLU A 922 31.07 -32.09 -29.13
CA GLU A 922 32.20 -31.17 -29.14
C GLU A 922 32.09 -30.13 -30.25
N VAL A 923 31.81 -30.56 -31.49
CA VAL A 923 31.63 -29.67 -32.64
C VAL A 923 30.44 -28.73 -32.43
N PHE A 924 29.34 -29.24 -31.89
CA PHE A 924 28.15 -28.45 -31.60
C PHE A 924 28.43 -27.38 -30.55
N HIS A 925 29.11 -27.71 -29.46
CA HIS A 925 29.44 -26.75 -28.41
C HIS A 925 30.43 -25.67 -28.88
N GLU A 926 31.33 -26.00 -29.80
CA GLU A 926 32.22 -25.05 -30.48
C GLU A 926 31.50 -24.05 -31.42
N PHE A 927 30.25 -24.31 -31.82
CA PHE A 927 29.52 -23.39 -32.69
C PHE A 927 29.14 -22.07 -31.98
N PRO A 928 29.16 -20.93 -32.71
CA PRO A 928 28.58 -19.68 -32.21
C PRO A 928 27.06 -19.82 -32.04
N LEU A 929 26.47 -18.97 -31.21
CA LEU A 929 25.04 -19.01 -30.88
C LEU A 929 24.14 -19.04 -32.13
N GLU A 930 24.46 -18.25 -33.15
CA GLU A 930 23.71 -18.15 -34.39
C GLU A 930 23.72 -19.46 -35.18
N LYS A 931 24.85 -20.19 -35.21
CA LYS A 931 24.89 -21.53 -35.81
C LYS A 931 24.15 -22.57 -34.98
N LYS A 932 24.15 -22.44 -33.64
CA LYS A 932 23.34 -23.31 -32.77
C LYS A 932 21.84 -23.10 -32.99
N LYS A 933 21.40 -21.85 -33.18
CA LYS A 933 20.02 -21.52 -33.58
C LYS A 933 19.67 -22.09 -34.95
N GLN A 934 20.56 -21.94 -35.94
CA GLN A 934 20.36 -22.53 -37.26
C GLN A 934 20.30 -24.06 -37.22
N PHE A 935 21.11 -24.70 -36.37
CA PHE A 935 21.02 -26.15 -36.16
C PHE A 935 19.68 -26.54 -35.52
N LEU A 936 19.20 -25.77 -34.54
CA LEU A 936 17.90 -26.00 -33.93
C LEU A 936 16.76 -25.87 -34.95
N LEU A 937 16.84 -24.87 -35.83
CA LEU A 937 15.94 -24.67 -36.96
C LEU A 937 15.99 -25.85 -37.93
N PHE A 938 17.19 -26.31 -38.28
CA PHE A 938 17.43 -27.49 -39.13
C PHE A 938 16.85 -28.77 -38.52
N LEU A 939 16.97 -28.96 -37.21
CA LEU A 939 16.53 -30.19 -36.53
C LEU A 939 15.05 -30.19 -36.18
N THR A 940 14.47 -29.05 -35.82
CA THR A 940 13.12 -28.99 -35.21
C THR A 940 12.11 -28.22 -36.05
N GLY A 941 12.56 -27.48 -37.06
CA GLY A 941 11.73 -26.58 -37.86
C GLY A 941 11.53 -25.20 -37.25
N SER A 942 12.09 -24.92 -36.06
CA SER A 942 12.04 -23.61 -35.39
C SER A 942 13.36 -23.33 -34.66
N ASP A 943 13.73 -22.05 -34.51
CA ASP A 943 14.83 -21.62 -33.64
C ASP A 943 14.35 -21.33 -32.21
N ARG A 944 13.07 -21.54 -31.91
CA ARG A 944 12.42 -21.33 -30.61
C ARG A 944 12.31 -22.64 -29.83
N ILE A 945 12.40 -22.54 -28.51
CA ILE A 945 12.23 -23.70 -27.61
C ILE A 945 10.87 -23.68 -26.92
N PRO A 946 10.31 -24.83 -26.53
CA PRO A 946 9.13 -24.87 -25.69
C PRO A 946 9.37 -24.16 -24.35
N ILE A 947 8.31 -23.63 -23.77
CA ILE A 947 8.37 -22.80 -22.55
C ILE A 947 8.85 -23.56 -21.30
N HIS A 948 8.79 -24.90 -21.32
CA HIS A 948 9.38 -25.78 -20.30
C HIS A 948 10.91 -25.88 -20.39
N GLY A 949 11.52 -25.14 -21.32
CA GLY A 949 12.96 -25.12 -21.53
C GLY A 949 13.45 -26.28 -22.39
N MET A 950 14.77 -26.33 -22.60
CA MET A 950 15.41 -27.37 -23.42
C MET A 950 15.25 -28.79 -22.86
N ALA A 951 14.93 -28.96 -21.57
CA ALA A 951 14.65 -30.29 -21.02
C ALA A 951 13.49 -31.01 -21.69
N SER A 952 12.48 -30.25 -22.15
CA SER A 952 11.32 -30.81 -22.84
C SER A 952 11.62 -31.20 -24.29
N LEU A 953 12.69 -30.66 -24.88
CA LEU A 953 13.09 -30.96 -26.26
C LEU A 953 13.93 -32.24 -26.31
N ARG A 954 13.27 -33.35 -26.57
CA ARG A 954 13.95 -34.63 -26.77
C ARG A 954 14.42 -34.76 -28.22
N ILE A 955 15.74 -34.73 -28.42
CA ILE A 955 16.34 -35.02 -29.72
C ILE A 955 16.69 -36.51 -29.84
N VAL A 956 16.61 -37.04 -31.05
CA VAL A 956 16.97 -38.43 -31.36
C VAL A 956 18.11 -38.42 -32.38
N ILE A 957 19.28 -38.96 -32.03
CA ILE A 957 20.40 -39.11 -32.98
C ILE A 957 20.49 -40.58 -33.39
N GLN A 958 20.34 -40.85 -34.68
CA GLN A 958 20.29 -42.19 -35.25
C GLN A 958 21.45 -42.41 -36.22
N SER A 959 22.05 -43.61 -36.13
CA SER A 959 23.11 -44.02 -37.05
C SER A 959 22.54 -44.46 -38.40
N THR A 960 23.12 -43.96 -39.49
CA THR A 960 22.77 -44.37 -40.86
C THR A 960 23.87 -45.28 -41.43
N ALA A 961 23.49 -46.29 -42.23
CA ALA A 961 24.43 -47.15 -42.97
C ALA A 961 25.07 -46.46 -44.20
N ALA A 962 24.82 -45.16 -44.38
CA ALA A 962 25.32 -44.38 -45.49
C ALA A 962 26.83 -44.11 -45.35
N GLU A 963 27.52 -44.00 -46.48
CA GLU A 963 28.94 -43.68 -46.54
C GLU A 963 29.24 -42.24 -46.03
N GLU A 964 30.48 -41.97 -45.63
CA GLU A 964 30.91 -40.69 -45.03
C GLU A 964 30.74 -39.45 -45.93
N HIS A 965 30.49 -39.63 -47.22
CA HIS A 965 30.28 -38.53 -48.15
C HIS A 965 28.88 -37.92 -48.07
N TYR A 966 27.91 -38.60 -47.42
CA TYR A 966 26.57 -38.09 -47.21
C TYR A 966 26.51 -37.05 -46.09
N LEU A 967 25.60 -36.08 -46.25
CA LEU A 967 25.27 -35.09 -45.23
C LEU A 967 24.38 -35.70 -44.14
N PRO A 968 24.45 -35.19 -42.89
CA PRO A 968 23.44 -35.53 -41.90
C PRO A 968 22.07 -35.00 -42.33
N VAL A 969 21.02 -35.78 -42.11
CA VAL A 969 19.64 -35.46 -42.53
C VAL A 969 18.77 -35.32 -41.28
N ALA A 970 17.97 -34.27 -41.21
CA ALA A 970 17.05 -34.06 -40.11
C ALA A 970 15.60 -34.39 -40.51
N HIS A 971 14.92 -35.15 -39.66
CA HIS A 971 13.47 -35.36 -39.70
C HIS A 971 12.82 -34.47 -38.63
N THR A 972 12.49 -33.26 -39.02
CA THR A 972 11.97 -32.18 -38.16
C THR A 972 10.68 -32.53 -37.42
N CYS A 973 9.85 -33.42 -37.98
CA CYS A 973 8.62 -33.92 -37.36
C CYS A 973 8.89 -34.76 -36.10
N TYR A 974 10.05 -35.42 -36.02
CA TYR A 974 10.44 -36.31 -34.93
C TYR A 974 11.63 -35.78 -34.11
N ASN A 975 12.11 -34.56 -34.40
CA ASN A 975 13.34 -33.98 -33.88
C ASN A 975 14.52 -34.99 -33.98
N MET A 976 14.59 -35.69 -35.12
CA MET A 976 15.51 -36.80 -35.33
C MET A 976 16.61 -36.41 -36.31
N LEU A 977 17.86 -36.73 -35.99
CA LEU A 977 19.02 -36.50 -36.81
C LEU A 977 19.61 -37.85 -37.24
N ASP A 978 19.49 -38.15 -38.53
CA ASP A 978 20.18 -39.26 -39.17
C ASP A 978 21.62 -38.82 -39.50
N MET A 979 22.59 -39.49 -38.89
CA MET A 979 23.99 -39.12 -39.01
C MET A 979 24.85 -40.34 -39.41
N PRO A 980 25.64 -40.24 -40.49
CA PRO A 980 26.66 -41.23 -40.84
C PRO A 980 27.75 -41.37 -39.77
N CYS A 981 28.41 -42.53 -39.72
CA CYS A 981 29.54 -42.77 -38.82
C CYS A 981 30.83 -42.09 -39.33
N TYR A 982 30.98 -40.79 -39.09
CA TYR A 982 32.20 -40.05 -39.46
C TYR A 982 33.43 -40.49 -38.63
N GLN A 983 34.57 -40.68 -39.30
CA GLN A 983 35.84 -41.06 -38.67
C GLN A 983 36.61 -39.89 -38.03
N THR A 984 36.49 -38.67 -38.56
CA THR A 984 37.24 -37.50 -38.07
C THR A 984 36.32 -36.32 -37.71
N LYS A 985 36.77 -35.52 -36.74
CA LYS A 985 36.05 -34.35 -36.23
C LYS A 985 35.91 -33.26 -37.29
N GLU A 986 36.92 -33.08 -38.13
CA GLU A 986 36.94 -32.07 -39.21
C GLU A 986 35.91 -32.38 -40.29
N THR A 987 35.77 -33.66 -40.67
CA THR A 987 34.78 -34.10 -41.65
C THR A 987 33.37 -33.91 -41.10
N LEU A 988 33.13 -34.30 -39.85
CA LEU A 988 31.85 -34.06 -39.17
C LEU A 988 31.52 -32.56 -39.12
N ARG A 989 32.47 -31.72 -38.71
CA ARG A 989 32.29 -30.26 -38.63
C ARG A 989 31.94 -29.67 -39.99
N HIS A 990 32.66 -30.04 -41.04
CA HIS A 990 32.43 -29.52 -42.38
C HIS A 990 31.06 -29.96 -42.91
N ARG A 991 30.71 -31.24 -42.76
CA ARG A 991 29.43 -31.79 -43.23
C ARG A 991 28.23 -31.28 -42.43
N LEU A 992 28.35 -31.19 -41.12
CA LEU A 992 27.29 -30.64 -40.26
C LEU A 992 27.09 -29.15 -40.57
N THR A 993 28.17 -28.40 -40.76
CA THR A 993 28.09 -26.99 -41.17
C THR A 993 27.39 -26.85 -42.52
N GLN A 994 27.78 -27.66 -43.50
CA GLN A 994 27.19 -27.65 -44.83
C GLN A 994 25.69 -28.00 -44.79
N ALA A 995 25.29 -29.00 -43.98
CA ALA A 995 23.89 -29.39 -43.83
C ALA A 995 23.03 -28.29 -43.20
N VAL A 996 23.55 -27.58 -42.20
CA VAL A 996 22.85 -26.47 -41.54
C VAL A 996 22.75 -25.24 -42.45
N GLU A 997 23.75 -24.98 -43.29
CA GLU A 997 23.78 -23.82 -44.19
C GLU A 997 22.99 -24.03 -45.50
N GLN A 998 22.86 -25.27 -45.98
CA GLN A 998 22.18 -25.61 -47.24
C GLN A 998 20.75 -26.14 -47.05
N TYR A 999 20.13 -25.88 -45.89
CA TYR A 999 18.79 -26.38 -45.59
C TYR A 999 17.68 -25.59 -46.31
N GLU A 1000 16.89 -26.26 -47.15
CA GLU A 1000 15.67 -25.74 -47.79
C GLU A 1000 14.38 -26.34 -47.17
N GLY A 1001 14.18 -26.25 -45.85
CA GLY A 1001 12.88 -26.56 -45.25
C GLY A 1001 12.41 -28.03 -45.36
N PHE A 1002 11.11 -28.24 -45.16
CA PHE A 1002 10.42 -29.54 -45.28
C PHE A 1002 10.37 -30.02 -46.74
N SER A 1003 11.50 -30.39 -47.33
CA SER A 1003 11.53 -31.16 -48.56
C SER A 1003 11.93 -32.59 -48.22
N LEU A 1004 10.98 -33.51 -48.27
CA LEU A 1004 11.30 -34.92 -48.50
C LEU A 1004 12.05 -34.98 -49.84
N VAL A 1005 13.28 -35.48 -49.81
CA VAL A 1005 13.94 -36.01 -51.00
C VAL A 1005 13.27 -37.32 -51.38
#